data_AF-A0A0M9AMJ6-F1
#
_entry.id   AF-A0A0M9AMJ6-F1
#
_cell.length_a   1.000
_cell.length_b   1.000
_cell.length_c   1.000
_cell.angle_alpha   90.00
_cell.angle_beta   90.00
_cell.angle_gamma   90.00
#
_symmetry.space_group_name_H-M   'P 1'
#
loop_
_entity.id
_entity.type
_entity.pdbx_description
1 polymer ?
#
loop_
_entity_poly.entity_id
_entity_poly.type
_entity_poly.pdbx_seq_one_letter_code
_entity_poly.pdbx_strand_id
1 'polypeptide(L)'
;MSDNTDTDATPDPDREASDAGEEEASTNGAKQDPDEPASDPSADEPSEDRWGGEGETSETTLGSDVQVDGESDLEGDEENLLGGLDIESTADIEVPDRLVDQVIGQDHARDVIKKAAKQRRHVMMIGSPGTGKSMLAKAMSQLLPREELQDVLVYHNPDDGNEPKVRTVPGGKGEQIVEAHKEEARKRNQMRTFLMWIIIAIVIGYALILVQQVLLGILAAGVIYLAFRYGSRGSDAMIPNLLVNNANQKTAPFEDATGAHAGALLGDVRHDPFQSGGMETPSHDRVEPGAIHQANKGVLFVDEINTLDIRSQQKLMTAIQEGEFSITGQSERSSGAMVQTEPVPCDFIMIAAGNLDAMENMHPALRSRIKGYGYEVYMDDTIEDDPEMRRKYARFVAQEVENDGRLPHFTEEAVQELILEARRRAGRKGHLSLKFRDLGGLVRVAGDIARAEDRERTERADVLQAKRRSRSIEQQLADNYIERRKDYELTVNQGDVVGRVNGLAVMGEDSGIVLPVMAEVSPSQGPGQVIATGQLKEMAEEAVQNVSAIIKKFSDEDISEKDVHIQFVQAGEGGVDGDSASITVATAVISAIEDVPIKQNLAMTGSLSVRGDVLPVGGVTHKIEAAAKSGLDTVIIPEANTQDVMIEDEYEDMIEIIPVSHISEVLEVALAGEAEKDSLVDRLKSITGKALDHEVGRQSGSPSPQ
;
A
#
# COMPACT_ATOMS: atom_id res chain seq x y z
N MET A 1 -43.06 -25.26 48.40
CA MET A 1 -42.53 -23.91 48.15
C MET A 1 -42.86 -23.65 46.68
N SER A 2 -44.11 -23.34 46.35
CA SER A 2 -44.85 -22.08 46.60
C SER A 2 -44.33 -20.95 45.69
N ASP A 3 -45.00 -20.65 44.57
CA ASP A 3 -46.21 -19.77 44.45
C ASP A 3 -45.74 -18.29 44.37
N ASN A 4 -46.14 -17.40 43.45
CA ASN A 4 -47.21 -17.30 42.42
C ASN A 4 -46.62 -16.56 41.16
N THR A 5 -47.16 -16.45 39.92
CA THR A 5 -48.49 -16.01 39.37
C THR A 5 -48.91 -14.57 39.79
N ASP A 6 -49.60 -13.71 39.02
CA ASP A 6 -50.08 -13.58 37.61
C ASP A 6 -49.98 -12.05 37.23
N THR A 7 -50.45 -11.42 36.13
CA THR A 7 -51.42 -11.73 35.03
C THR A 7 -51.17 -10.84 33.79
N ASP A 8 -51.84 -11.12 32.66
CA ASP A 8 -51.95 -10.28 31.45
C ASP A 8 -52.66 -8.91 31.61
N ALA A 9 -52.51 -8.00 30.62
CA ALA A 9 -53.62 -7.59 29.71
C ALA A 9 -53.30 -6.41 28.74
N THR A 10 -53.56 -6.61 27.44
CA THR A 10 -53.82 -5.60 26.38
C THR A 10 -55.35 -5.35 26.26
N PRO A 11 -55.94 -4.42 25.45
CA PRO A 11 -55.42 -3.78 24.21
C PRO A 11 -55.85 -2.30 23.90
N ASP A 12 -55.48 -1.82 22.69
CA ASP A 12 -56.09 -0.90 21.68
C ASP A 12 -57.38 -0.05 21.95
N PRO A 13 -57.79 0.93 21.06
CA PRO A 13 -57.20 1.39 19.79
C PRO A 13 -57.22 2.94 19.52
N ASP A 14 -56.77 3.33 18.32
CA ASP A 14 -57.22 4.42 17.42
C ASP A 14 -57.56 5.85 17.91
N ARG A 15 -57.06 6.83 17.13
CA ARG A 15 -57.87 8.00 16.72
C ARG A 15 -57.44 8.59 15.38
N GLU A 16 -58.44 9.00 14.59
CA GLU A 16 -58.33 9.37 13.18
C GLU A 16 -58.10 10.89 12.93
N ALA A 17 -57.94 11.20 11.64
CA ALA A 17 -58.51 12.35 10.93
C ALA A 17 -57.77 13.69 10.87
N SER A 18 -57.35 14.00 9.63
CA SER A 18 -57.62 15.27 8.89
C SER A 18 -56.94 16.58 9.35
N ASP A 19 -56.77 17.60 8.50
CA ASP A 19 -57.30 17.80 7.15
C ASP A 19 -56.29 18.56 6.24
N ALA A 20 -56.72 18.92 5.03
CA ALA A 20 -55.97 19.63 4.01
C ALA A 20 -55.48 21.05 4.38
N GLY A 21 -54.49 21.50 3.59
CA GLY A 21 -54.52 22.83 2.97
C GLY A 21 -53.69 23.93 3.66
N GLU A 22 -53.29 25.00 2.98
CA GLU A 22 -53.47 25.41 1.57
C GLU A 22 -52.18 26.15 1.10
N GLU A 23 -52.01 26.30 -0.22
CA GLU A 23 -51.63 27.49 -1.01
C GLU A 23 -50.62 28.56 -0.46
N GLU A 24 -49.90 29.36 -1.26
CA GLU A 24 -49.91 29.58 -2.72
C GLU A 24 -48.48 29.94 -3.23
N ALA A 25 -48.34 30.22 -4.53
CA ALA A 25 -47.09 30.63 -5.18
C ALA A 25 -47.10 32.12 -5.63
N SER A 26 -46.07 32.54 -6.38
CA SER A 26 -45.99 33.82 -7.12
C SER A 26 -45.62 35.09 -6.28
N THR A 27 -45.14 36.21 -6.83
CA THR A 27 -44.58 36.52 -8.17
C THR A 27 -43.64 37.75 -8.20
N ASN A 28 -42.71 37.76 -9.17
CA ASN A 28 -42.14 38.85 -9.99
C ASN A 28 -41.93 40.31 -9.47
N GLY A 29 -40.73 40.85 -9.79
CA GLY A 29 -40.41 42.28 -10.01
C GLY A 29 -38.89 42.53 -9.95
N ALA A 30 -38.12 42.75 -11.03
CA ALA A 30 -38.14 43.83 -12.04
C ALA A 30 -37.79 45.23 -11.45
N LYS A 31 -36.95 46.10 -12.04
CA LYS A 31 -36.11 46.08 -13.28
C LYS A 31 -35.21 47.34 -13.28
N GLN A 32 -34.03 47.35 -13.93
CA GLN A 32 -33.52 48.49 -14.75
C GLN A 32 -32.11 48.28 -15.34
N ASP A 33 -31.98 48.56 -16.64
CA ASP A 33 -30.79 48.67 -17.50
C ASP A 33 -30.56 50.18 -17.84
N PRO A 34 -29.78 50.67 -18.85
CA PRO A 34 -28.94 49.99 -19.88
C PRO A 34 -27.60 50.73 -20.27
N ASP A 35 -27.03 50.27 -21.40
CA ASP A 35 -26.29 51.00 -22.47
C ASP A 35 -24.76 50.78 -22.67
N GLU A 36 -24.41 50.65 -23.97
CA GLU A 36 -23.11 50.31 -24.59
C GLU A 36 -22.55 51.50 -25.45
N PRO A 37 -21.71 51.31 -26.51
CA PRO A 37 -20.27 50.96 -26.54
C PRO A 37 -19.42 52.00 -27.32
N ALA A 38 -18.09 51.78 -27.49
CA ALA A 38 -17.35 52.09 -28.74
C ALA A 38 -15.85 51.65 -28.81
N SER A 39 -15.45 51.14 -29.98
CA SER A 39 -14.17 51.32 -30.72
C SER A 39 -12.78 50.96 -30.15
N ASP A 40 -12.20 49.91 -30.76
CA ASP A 40 -10.78 49.68 -31.14
C ASP A 40 -10.34 50.70 -32.26
N PRO A 41 -9.11 50.71 -32.88
CA PRO A 41 -7.86 49.96 -32.63
C PRO A 41 -6.56 50.82 -32.65
N SER A 42 -5.41 50.19 -32.38
CA SER A 42 -4.16 50.33 -33.19
C SER A 42 -3.02 49.42 -32.71
N ALA A 43 -2.09 49.10 -33.62
CA ALA A 43 -0.82 48.42 -33.34
C ALA A 43 0.35 49.31 -33.76
N ASP A 44 1.55 49.08 -33.22
CA ASP A 44 2.83 49.37 -33.89
C ASP A 44 4.00 48.68 -33.14
N GLU A 45 4.74 47.83 -33.86
CA GLU A 45 6.19 47.65 -33.70
C GLU A 45 6.90 48.88 -34.32
N PRO A 46 8.15 49.29 -33.95
CA PRO A 46 9.29 48.37 -34.02
C PRO A 46 10.56 48.72 -33.18
N SER A 47 11.61 47.96 -33.49
CA SER A 47 13.03 48.34 -33.68
C SER A 47 14.05 47.81 -32.67
N GLU A 48 15.11 47.24 -33.26
CA GLU A 48 16.35 46.86 -32.59
C GLU A 48 17.10 48.11 -32.08
N ASP A 49 17.88 47.95 -31.01
CA ASP A 49 19.17 48.63 -30.96
C ASP A 49 20.21 47.76 -30.24
N ARG A 50 21.48 47.92 -30.61
CA ARG A 50 22.59 47.09 -30.11
C ARG A 50 23.42 47.85 -29.09
N TRP A 51 24.01 47.07 -28.16
CA TRP A 51 25.30 47.18 -27.48
C TRP A 51 25.10 46.56 -26.08
N GLY A 52 26.01 45.77 -25.52
CA GLY A 52 27.42 45.58 -25.85
C GLY A 52 28.24 45.77 -24.58
N GLY A 53 28.30 44.73 -23.74
CA GLY A 53 28.97 44.77 -22.45
C GLY A 53 29.27 43.37 -21.93
N GLU A 54 30.56 43.07 -21.77
CA GLU A 54 31.05 41.79 -21.28
C GLU A 54 30.94 41.71 -19.74
N GLY A 55 30.69 40.51 -19.20
CA GLY A 55 30.52 40.29 -17.77
C GLY A 55 30.61 38.81 -17.41
N GLU A 56 31.83 38.31 -17.23
CA GLU A 56 32.07 36.93 -16.80
C GLU A 56 31.67 36.73 -15.33
N THR A 57 30.68 35.88 -15.08
CA THR A 57 30.51 35.20 -13.78
C THR A 57 30.15 33.74 -14.01
N SER A 58 30.98 32.82 -13.50
CA SER A 58 30.85 31.39 -13.72
C SER A 58 29.74 30.77 -12.87
N GLU A 59 28.70 30.24 -13.50
CA GLU A 59 27.84 29.23 -12.88
C GLU A 59 28.48 27.86 -13.05
N THR A 60 28.83 27.20 -11.93
CA THR A 60 29.35 25.83 -11.94
C THR A 60 28.18 24.84 -11.97
N THR A 61 27.75 24.44 -13.16
CA THR A 61 26.79 23.36 -13.37
C THR A 61 27.36 22.02 -12.88
N LEU A 62 26.95 21.60 -11.69
CA LEU A 62 27.22 20.27 -11.16
C LEU A 62 26.23 19.25 -11.75
N GLY A 63 26.48 18.90 -13.01
CA GLY A 63 25.83 17.81 -13.73
C GLY A 63 26.87 17.13 -14.61
N SER A 64 27.40 16.00 -14.14
CA SER A 64 28.32 15.17 -14.92
C SER A 64 27.51 14.15 -15.71
N ASP A 65 27.15 14.49 -16.95
CA ASP A 65 26.60 13.53 -17.89
C ASP A 65 27.64 12.43 -18.13
N VAL A 66 27.29 11.18 -17.79
CA VAL A 66 28.13 10.03 -18.08
C VAL A 66 27.98 9.72 -19.56
N GLN A 67 29.01 10.05 -20.35
CA GLN A 67 29.06 9.66 -21.75
C GLN A 67 29.22 8.14 -21.84
N VAL A 68 28.13 7.46 -22.21
CA VAL A 68 28.15 6.06 -22.63
C VAL A 68 28.57 6.05 -24.10
N ASP A 69 29.88 5.86 -24.36
CA ASP A 69 30.41 5.64 -25.70
C ASP A 69 29.92 4.28 -26.23
N GLY A 70 28.82 4.26 -26.98
CA GLY A 70 28.21 3.00 -27.42
C GLY A 70 26.90 3.11 -28.23
N GLU A 71 26.85 3.95 -29.26
CA GLU A 71 25.80 3.79 -30.30
C GLU A 71 26.12 2.56 -31.16
N SER A 72 25.54 1.41 -30.82
CA SER A 72 25.59 0.18 -31.62
C SER A 72 24.19 -0.37 -31.89
N ASP A 73 23.73 -0.25 -33.14
CA ASP A 73 22.73 -1.09 -33.81
C ASP A 73 21.52 -1.57 -32.97
N LEU A 74 20.74 -0.61 -32.43
CA LEU A 74 19.52 -0.84 -31.63
C LEU A 74 18.40 -1.63 -32.34
N GLU A 75 18.51 -1.94 -33.64
CA GLU A 75 17.52 -2.72 -34.40
C GLU A 75 17.50 -4.23 -34.03
N GLY A 76 18.38 -4.70 -33.13
CA GLY A 76 18.42 -6.09 -32.66
C GLY A 76 17.97 -6.34 -31.21
N ASP A 77 17.75 -5.29 -30.41
CA ASP A 77 17.71 -5.40 -28.94
C ASP A 77 16.30 -5.62 -28.34
N GLU A 78 15.22 -5.48 -29.12
CA GLU A 78 13.84 -5.55 -28.59
C GLU A 78 13.46 -6.93 -28.03
N GLU A 79 14.03 -8.02 -28.57
CA GLU A 79 13.82 -9.39 -28.08
C GLU A 79 14.68 -9.73 -26.85
N ASN A 80 15.72 -8.94 -26.55
CA ASN A 80 16.62 -9.22 -25.43
C ASN A 80 15.92 -8.95 -24.08
N LEU A 81 15.81 -10.00 -23.24
CA LEU A 81 15.16 -9.93 -21.93
C LEU A 81 15.93 -9.06 -20.91
N LEU A 82 17.23 -8.83 -21.10
CA LEU A 82 18.03 -7.88 -20.33
C LEU A 82 18.19 -6.52 -21.03
N GLY A 83 17.63 -6.36 -22.24
CA GLY A 83 17.69 -5.13 -23.01
C GLY A 83 19.11 -4.73 -23.43
N GLY A 84 19.94 -5.66 -23.90
CA GLY A 84 21.29 -5.35 -24.39
C GLY A 84 22.37 -5.24 -23.31
N LEU A 85 22.08 -5.65 -22.07
CA LEU A 85 23.14 -5.93 -21.08
C LEU A 85 23.81 -7.27 -21.41
N ASP A 86 25.14 -7.26 -21.45
CA ASP A 86 26.02 -8.44 -21.52
C ASP A 86 26.67 -8.60 -20.13
N ILE A 87 26.29 -9.65 -19.39
CA ILE A 87 26.72 -9.92 -18.00
C ILE A 87 26.87 -11.42 -17.78
N GLU A 88 27.87 -11.86 -17.00
CA GLU A 88 27.89 -13.24 -16.50
C GLU A 88 26.96 -13.40 -15.29
N SER A 89 26.83 -12.34 -14.48
CA SER A 89 26.07 -12.37 -13.24
C SER A 89 25.71 -10.98 -12.70
N THR A 90 24.87 -10.93 -11.68
CA THR A 90 24.60 -9.67 -10.93
C THR A 90 25.79 -9.14 -10.12
N ALA A 91 26.97 -9.78 -10.18
CA ALA A 91 28.22 -9.19 -9.66
C ALA A 91 28.81 -8.14 -10.62
N ASP A 92 28.41 -8.18 -11.89
CA ASP A 92 28.91 -7.30 -12.96
C ASP A 92 28.11 -5.97 -13.05
N ILE A 93 27.08 -5.81 -12.22
CA ILE A 93 26.16 -4.67 -12.23
C ILE A 93 26.47 -3.69 -11.09
N GLU A 94 26.78 -2.43 -11.42
CA GLU A 94 27.02 -1.38 -10.42
C GLU A 94 25.70 -0.91 -9.76
N VAL A 95 25.68 -0.92 -8.42
CA VAL A 95 24.57 -0.43 -7.60
C VAL A 95 24.86 1.01 -7.13
N PRO A 96 23.97 2.00 -7.39
CA PRO A 96 24.20 3.37 -6.95
C PRO A 96 24.20 3.53 -5.41
N ASP A 97 25.19 4.25 -4.86
CA ASP A 97 25.31 4.62 -3.43
C ASP A 97 24.03 5.23 -2.80
N ARG A 98 23.21 5.90 -3.62
CA ARG A 98 22.13 6.78 -3.18
C ARG A 98 20.78 6.12 -3.38
N LEU A 99 20.02 5.93 -2.29
CA LEU A 99 18.70 5.30 -2.33
C LEU A 99 17.75 5.98 -3.34
N VAL A 100 17.86 7.31 -3.52
CA VAL A 100 17.02 8.07 -4.45
C VAL A 100 17.27 7.74 -5.93
N ASP A 101 18.45 7.23 -6.26
CA ASP A 101 18.86 6.86 -7.62
C ASP A 101 18.85 5.32 -7.81
N GLN A 102 18.74 4.56 -6.71
CA GLN A 102 18.37 3.15 -6.70
C GLN A 102 16.90 2.90 -7.07
N VAL A 103 15.98 3.84 -6.81
CA VAL A 103 14.55 3.76 -7.15
C VAL A 103 14.33 3.41 -8.62
N ILE A 104 13.36 2.52 -8.90
CA ILE A 104 13.06 1.97 -10.22
C ILE A 104 11.57 2.16 -10.54
N GLY A 105 11.28 2.61 -11.77
CA GLY A 105 9.92 2.74 -12.32
C GLY A 105 8.98 3.76 -11.65
N GLN A 106 9.46 4.46 -10.62
CA GLN A 106 8.70 5.46 -9.85
C GLN A 106 9.25 6.88 -10.11
N ASP A 107 9.59 7.18 -11.37
CA ASP A 107 10.28 8.41 -11.77
C ASP A 107 9.54 9.69 -11.34
N HIS A 108 8.21 9.73 -11.47
CA HIS A 108 7.39 10.85 -11.00
C HIS A 108 7.51 11.04 -9.47
N ALA A 109 7.33 9.96 -8.69
CA ALA A 109 7.40 9.99 -7.24
C ALA A 109 8.80 10.37 -6.74
N ARG A 110 9.86 9.84 -7.35
CA ARG A 110 11.27 10.21 -7.11
C ARG A 110 11.49 11.70 -7.31
N ASP A 111 10.98 12.25 -8.41
CA ASP A 111 11.18 13.65 -8.76
C ASP A 111 10.36 14.60 -7.88
N VAL A 112 9.18 14.17 -7.43
CA VAL A 112 8.43 14.87 -6.37
C VAL A 112 9.20 14.86 -5.06
N ILE A 113 9.77 13.71 -4.63
CA ILE A 113 10.61 13.63 -3.42
C ILE A 113 11.86 14.53 -3.54
N LYS A 114 12.54 14.53 -4.69
CA LYS A 114 13.69 15.43 -4.96
C LYS A 114 13.30 16.91 -4.85
N LYS A 115 12.13 17.32 -5.36
CA LYS A 115 11.59 18.69 -5.24
C LYS A 115 11.17 19.02 -3.80
N ALA A 116 10.48 18.10 -3.14
CA ALA A 116 9.94 18.27 -1.80
C ALA A 116 11.06 18.40 -0.74
N ALA A 117 12.15 17.65 -0.88
CA ALA A 117 13.31 17.75 0.01
C ALA A 117 13.96 19.14 -0.08
N LYS A 118 14.21 19.63 -1.30
CA LYS A 118 14.79 20.96 -1.56
C LYS A 118 13.91 22.11 -1.03
N GLN A 119 12.60 21.89 -0.91
CA GLN A 119 11.64 22.91 -0.47
C GLN A 119 11.13 22.73 0.99
N ARG A 120 11.62 21.71 1.72
CA ARG A 120 11.08 21.27 3.02
C ARG A 120 9.54 21.08 3.01
N ARG A 121 9.03 20.31 2.04
CA ARG A 121 7.59 20.09 1.79
C ARG A 121 7.13 18.69 2.17
N HIS A 122 5.96 18.57 2.78
CA HIS A 122 5.32 17.28 3.08
C HIS A 122 4.90 16.53 1.82
N VAL A 123 4.78 15.21 1.92
CA VAL A 123 4.33 14.33 0.83
C VAL A 123 3.30 13.33 1.35
N MET A 124 2.32 12.98 0.52
CA MET A 124 1.44 11.81 0.70
C MET A 124 1.64 10.86 -0.47
N MET A 125 1.98 9.60 -0.22
CA MET A 125 2.18 8.57 -1.26
C MET A 125 1.13 7.46 -1.12
N ILE A 126 0.29 7.30 -2.15
CA ILE A 126 -0.83 6.35 -2.15
C ILE A 126 -0.66 5.34 -3.28
N GLY A 127 -0.83 4.06 -2.97
CA GLY A 127 -0.77 2.96 -3.94
C GLY A 127 -0.38 1.67 -3.24
N SER A 128 -0.28 0.55 -3.96
CA SER A 128 -0.24 -0.78 -3.35
C SER A 128 0.96 -1.00 -2.41
N PRO A 129 0.89 -2.01 -1.51
CA PRO A 129 2.07 -2.47 -0.77
C PRO A 129 3.21 -2.88 -1.71
N GLY A 130 4.45 -2.59 -1.33
CA GLY A 130 5.63 -3.01 -2.07
C GLY A 130 6.09 -2.10 -3.22
N THR A 131 5.34 -1.06 -3.57
CA THR A 131 5.66 -0.03 -4.59
C THR A 131 6.81 0.93 -4.24
N GLY A 132 7.55 0.68 -3.15
CA GLY A 132 8.72 1.50 -2.77
C GLY A 132 8.45 2.69 -1.85
N LYS A 133 7.23 2.87 -1.30
CA LYS A 133 6.86 3.98 -0.39
C LYS A 133 7.92 4.28 0.69
N SER A 134 8.30 3.29 1.50
CA SER A 134 9.33 3.45 2.55
C SER A 134 10.75 3.69 2.00
N MET A 135 11.09 3.18 0.80
CA MET A 135 12.38 3.45 0.16
C MET A 135 12.50 4.92 -0.27
N LEU A 136 11.47 5.47 -0.91
CA LEU A 136 11.39 6.90 -1.25
C LEU A 136 11.46 7.79 0.00
N ALA A 137 10.85 7.36 1.09
CA ALA A 137 10.88 8.08 2.36
C ALA A 137 12.30 8.11 2.98
N LYS A 138 13.03 6.98 2.96
CA LYS A 138 14.43 6.89 3.39
C LYS A 138 15.38 7.63 2.44
N ALA A 139 15.10 7.59 1.13
CA ALA A 139 15.82 8.38 0.14
C ALA A 139 15.69 9.89 0.40
N MET A 140 14.54 10.36 0.89
CA MET A 140 14.34 11.77 1.23
C MET A 140 15.27 12.25 2.36
N SER A 141 15.52 11.46 3.41
CA SER A 141 16.41 11.87 4.51
C SER A 141 17.89 11.94 4.11
N GLN A 142 18.29 11.21 3.04
CA GLN A 142 19.60 11.34 2.41
C GLN A 142 19.78 12.65 1.62
N LEU A 143 18.70 13.32 1.23
CA LEU A 143 18.71 14.60 0.49
C LEU A 143 18.74 15.85 1.39
N LEU A 144 18.48 15.72 2.69
CA LEU A 144 18.33 16.85 3.60
C LEU A 144 19.68 17.37 4.15
N PRO A 145 19.79 18.69 4.42
CA PRO A 145 21.03 19.31 4.88
C PRO A 145 21.39 18.88 6.31
N ARG A 146 22.59 18.31 6.48
CA ARG A 146 23.09 17.82 7.77
C ARG A 146 23.55 18.94 8.72
N GLU A 147 23.83 20.12 8.19
CA GLU A 147 24.30 21.28 8.96
C GLU A 147 23.22 21.91 9.85
N GLU A 148 21.94 21.59 9.60
CA GLU A 148 20.80 22.05 10.41
C GLU A 148 20.56 21.19 11.67
N LEU A 149 21.25 20.06 11.85
CA LEU A 149 20.95 19.10 12.91
C LEU A 149 21.25 19.63 14.32
N GLN A 150 20.33 19.34 15.23
CA GLN A 150 20.33 19.84 16.61
C GLN A 150 20.20 18.68 17.61
N ASP A 151 20.90 18.79 18.73
CA ASP A 151 20.60 17.99 19.93
C ASP A 151 19.57 18.75 20.78
N VAL A 152 18.67 18.03 21.43
CA VAL A 152 17.62 18.59 22.30
C VAL A 152 17.88 18.17 23.74
N LEU A 153 17.98 19.16 24.63
CA LEU A 153 18.23 18.98 26.06
C LEU A 153 17.03 19.48 26.86
N VAL A 154 16.61 18.73 27.88
CA VAL A 154 15.55 19.12 28.82
C VAL A 154 16.16 19.29 30.22
N TYR A 155 15.88 20.42 30.85
CA TYR A 155 16.45 20.88 32.11
C TYR A 155 15.38 20.95 33.22
N HIS A 156 15.80 20.72 34.45
CA HIS A 156 15.00 21.04 35.63
C HIS A 156 14.64 22.53 35.65
N ASN A 157 13.35 22.84 35.70
CA ASN A 157 12.88 24.20 35.89
C ASN A 157 12.73 24.48 37.41
N PRO A 158 13.50 25.44 37.98
CA PRO A 158 13.43 25.75 39.40
C PRO A 158 12.22 26.60 39.79
N ASP A 159 11.50 27.15 38.80
CA ASP A 159 10.36 28.05 39.00
C ASP A 159 9.03 27.27 39.03
N ASP A 160 8.87 26.28 38.14
CA ASP A 160 7.83 25.24 38.21
C ASP A 160 8.40 23.87 37.81
N GLY A 161 8.40 22.91 38.74
CA GLY A 161 8.89 21.54 38.51
C GLY A 161 8.03 20.69 37.57
N ASN A 162 6.84 21.15 37.18
CA ASN A 162 5.97 20.51 36.18
C ASN A 162 6.18 21.05 34.76
N GLU A 163 6.95 22.13 34.59
CA GLU A 163 7.27 22.72 33.28
C GLU A 163 8.77 22.59 32.95
N PRO A 164 9.29 21.39 32.57
CA PRO A 164 10.68 21.22 32.20
C PRO A 164 11.12 22.14 31.05
N LYS A 165 12.26 22.81 31.23
CA LYS A 165 12.79 23.81 30.29
C LYS A 165 13.57 23.15 29.16
N VAL A 166 13.33 23.57 27.92
CA VAL A 166 13.86 22.93 26.70
C VAL A 166 14.92 23.80 26.06
N ARG A 167 15.97 23.16 25.52
CA ARG A 167 17.07 23.88 24.87
C ARG A 167 17.69 23.06 23.75
N THR A 168 17.76 23.65 22.57
CA THR A 168 18.53 23.13 21.44
C THR A 168 19.99 23.56 21.50
N VAL A 169 20.87 22.70 20.99
CA VAL A 169 22.26 23.02 20.63
C VAL A 169 22.62 22.36 19.29
N PRO A 170 23.62 22.84 18.54
CA PRO A 170 24.08 22.14 17.34
C PRO A 170 24.52 20.70 17.66
N GLY A 171 24.23 19.76 16.74
CA GLY A 171 24.48 18.33 16.91
C GLY A 171 25.89 17.98 17.39
N GLY A 172 26.01 16.98 18.27
CA GLY A 172 27.27 16.55 18.89
C GLY A 172 27.71 17.37 20.11
N LYS A 173 26.91 18.35 20.57
CA LYS A 173 27.21 19.16 21.77
C LYS A 173 26.37 18.76 22.98
N GLY A 174 25.24 18.08 22.78
CA GLY A 174 24.36 17.59 23.84
C GLY A 174 25.08 16.62 24.78
N GLU A 175 25.82 15.65 24.22
CA GLU A 175 26.65 14.71 24.99
C GLU A 175 27.68 15.45 25.86
N GLN A 176 28.43 16.39 25.26
CA GLN A 176 29.47 17.16 25.95
C GLN A 176 28.92 17.97 27.14
N ILE A 177 27.73 18.55 26.99
CA ILE A 177 27.03 19.31 28.05
C ILE A 177 26.59 18.37 29.17
N VAL A 178 26.01 17.21 28.82
CA VAL A 178 25.59 16.20 29.80
C VAL A 178 26.77 15.61 30.55
N GLU A 179 27.90 15.35 29.88
CA GLU A 179 29.13 14.87 30.53
C GLU A 179 29.73 15.92 31.47
N ALA A 180 29.78 17.19 31.07
CA ALA A 180 30.24 18.27 31.94
C ALA A 180 29.38 18.39 33.21
N HIS A 181 28.04 18.32 33.09
CA HIS A 181 27.13 18.30 34.24
C HIS A 181 27.32 17.05 35.12
N LYS A 182 27.51 15.86 34.51
CA LYS A 182 27.83 14.61 35.24
C LYS A 182 29.16 14.70 35.98
N GLU A 183 30.19 15.31 35.39
CA GLU A 183 31.46 15.57 36.08
C GLU A 183 31.29 16.54 37.25
N GLU A 184 30.54 17.63 37.08
CA GLU A 184 30.27 18.57 38.17
C GLU A 184 29.50 17.91 39.32
N ALA A 185 28.46 17.12 39.03
CA ALA A 185 27.73 16.34 40.04
C ALA A 185 28.67 15.38 40.79
N ARG A 186 29.50 14.62 40.06
CA ARG A 186 30.53 13.74 40.65
C ARG A 186 31.51 14.50 41.54
N LYS A 187 32.05 15.65 41.09
CA LYS A 187 33.00 16.49 41.84
C LYS A 187 32.34 17.07 43.12
N ARG A 188 31.11 17.57 43.01
CA ARG A 188 30.31 18.06 44.15
C ARG A 188 30.04 16.95 45.18
N ASN A 189 29.69 15.74 44.72
CA ASN A 189 29.43 14.59 45.59
C ASN A 189 30.70 14.01 46.24
N GLN A 190 31.82 13.94 45.51
CA GLN A 190 33.13 13.61 46.09
C GLN A 190 33.53 14.62 47.18
N MET A 191 33.38 15.93 46.92
CA MET A 191 33.67 16.98 47.89
C MET A 191 32.77 16.90 49.13
N ARG A 192 31.45 16.64 48.97
CA ARG A 192 30.53 16.40 50.09
C ARG A 192 30.92 15.18 50.92
N THR A 193 31.30 14.07 50.27
CA THR A 193 31.76 12.85 50.92
C THR A 193 33.08 13.08 51.68
N PHE A 194 34.01 13.83 51.09
CA PHE A 194 35.27 14.22 51.72
C PHE A 194 35.06 15.11 52.96
N LEU A 195 34.20 16.13 52.87
CA LEU A 195 33.80 16.98 53.99
C LEU A 195 33.11 16.18 55.11
N MET A 196 32.23 15.24 54.77
CA MET A 196 31.61 14.31 55.72
C MET A 196 32.68 13.51 56.49
N TRP A 197 33.67 12.94 55.81
CA TRP A 197 34.76 12.19 56.45
C TRP A 197 35.64 13.08 57.34
N ILE A 198 35.91 14.34 56.95
CA ILE A 198 36.61 15.31 57.80
C ILE A 198 35.81 15.60 59.08
N ILE A 199 34.50 15.86 58.97
CA ILE A 199 33.63 16.14 60.13
C ILE A 199 33.59 14.92 61.06
N ILE A 200 33.44 13.72 60.51
CA ILE A 200 33.49 12.45 61.27
C ILE A 200 34.83 12.29 62.00
N ALA A 201 35.96 12.54 61.32
CA ALA A 201 37.29 12.43 61.91
C ALA A 201 37.51 13.45 63.05
N ILE A 202 37.03 14.69 62.90
CA ILE A 202 37.09 15.72 63.95
C ILE A 202 36.26 15.30 65.18
N VAL A 203 35.04 14.81 64.98
CA VAL A 203 34.14 14.38 66.06
C VAL A 203 34.70 13.17 66.81
N ILE A 204 35.22 12.16 66.10
CA ILE A 204 35.88 11.00 66.71
C ILE A 204 37.16 11.42 67.45
N GLY A 205 37.99 12.29 66.87
CA GLY A 205 39.21 12.80 67.50
C GLY A 205 38.93 13.58 68.79
N TYR A 206 37.91 14.45 68.78
CA TYR A 206 37.46 15.17 69.97
C TYR A 206 36.97 14.22 71.07
N ALA A 207 36.14 13.23 70.73
CA ALA A 207 35.63 12.24 71.68
C ALA A 207 36.73 11.36 72.28
N LEU A 208 37.76 11.00 71.50
CA LEU A 208 38.92 10.24 71.96
C LEU A 208 39.84 11.06 72.87
N ILE A 209 40.22 12.27 72.46
CA ILE A 209 41.31 13.03 73.10
C ILE A 209 40.83 13.85 74.30
N LEU A 210 39.65 14.49 74.20
CA LEU A 210 39.20 15.49 75.18
C LEU A 210 38.11 14.97 76.13
N VAL A 211 37.27 14.04 75.68
CA VAL A 211 36.12 13.54 76.46
C VAL A 211 36.32 12.10 76.96
N GLN A 212 37.22 11.34 76.34
CA GLN A 212 37.48 9.91 76.60
C GLN A 212 36.25 8.97 76.46
N GLN A 213 35.15 9.46 75.86
CA GLN A 213 33.90 8.71 75.66
C GLN A 213 33.79 8.19 74.22
N VAL A 214 34.61 7.18 73.91
CA VAL A 214 34.72 6.57 72.57
C VAL A 214 33.36 6.18 71.98
N LEU A 215 32.49 5.57 72.80
CA LEU A 215 31.17 5.07 72.38
C LEU A 215 30.23 6.21 71.95
N LEU A 216 30.30 7.37 72.61
CA LEU A 216 29.54 8.58 72.23
C LEU A 216 30.04 9.16 70.90
N GLY A 217 31.35 9.16 70.67
CA GLY A 217 31.97 9.59 69.40
C GLY A 217 31.57 8.72 68.22
N ILE A 218 31.52 7.39 68.40
CA ILE A 218 31.05 6.44 67.38
C ILE A 218 29.57 6.67 67.07
N LEU A 219 28.73 6.87 68.10
CA LEU A 219 27.31 7.18 67.90
C LEU A 219 27.11 8.47 67.10
N ALA A 220 27.82 9.55 67.46
CA ALA A 220 27.76 10.82 66.76
C ALA A 220 28.23 10.71 65.30
N ALA A 221 29.33 9.97 65.05
CA ALA A 221 29.79 9.68 63.69
C ALA A 221 28.75 8.90 62.86
N GLY A 222 28.06 7.93 63.47
CA GLY A 222 26.96 7.20 62.83
C GLY A 222 25.78 8.10 62.46
N VAL A 223 25.39 9.02 63.35
CA VAL A 223 24.33 10.02 63.08
C VAL A 223 24.74 10.98 61.97
N ILE A 224 25.98 11.47 61.96
CA ILE A 224 26.51 12.35 60.91
C ILE A 224 26.54 11.63 59.55
N TYR A 225 27.03 10.39 59.52
CA TYR A 225 27.02 9.56 58.31
C TYR A 225 25.60 9.35 57.79
N LEU A 226 24.64 9.04 58.67
CA LEU A 226 23.24 8.85 58.29
C LEU A 226 22.62 10.15 57.74
N ALA A 227 22.83 11.28 58.41
CA ALA A 227 22.33 12.59 57.99
C ALA A 227 22.88 13.01 56.61
N PHE A 228 24.19 12.88 56.39
CA PHE A 228 24.78 13.13 55.07
C PHE A 228 24.28 12.14 54.02
N ARG A 229 24.14 10.85 54.34
CA ARG A 229 23.65 9.82 53.41
C ARG A 229 22.21 10.04 52.98
N TYR A 230 21.34 10.54 53.85
CA TYR A 230 19.98 10.97 53.48
C TYR A 230 19.99 12.27 52.66
N GLY A 231 20.76 13.28 53.09
CA GLY A 231 20.87 14.58 52.41
C GLY A 231 21.63 14.56 51.06
N SER A 232 22.23 13.43 50.66
CA SER A 232 23.02 13.32 49.43
C SER A 232 22.20 13.23 48.14
N ARG A 233 20.92 12.82 48.22
CA ARG A 233 20.14 12.35 47.05
C ARG A 233 19.76 13.43 46.03
N GLY A 234 19.50 14.67 46.47
CA GLY A 234 19.17 15.80 45.58
C GLY A 234 20.38 16.45 44.89
N SER A 235 21.37 15.65 44.46
CA SER A 235 22.63 16.15 43.87
C SER A 235 22.72 15.93 42.36
N ASP A 236 22.18 14.82 41.87
CA ASP A 236 22.18 14.47 40.45
C ASP A 236 21.01 15.14 39.67
N ALA A 237 20.00 15.65 40.38
CA ALA A 237 18.77 16.30 39.87
C ALA A 237 18.96 17.60 39.05
N MET A 238 20.20 17.97 38.71
CA MET A 238 20.57 19.15 37.91
C MET A 238 21.39 18.76 36.66
N ILE A 239 21.44 17.46 36.32
CA ILE A 239 21.96 16.97 35.05
C ILE A 239 20.82 17.06 34.03
N PRO A 240 20.99 17.71 32.86
CA PRO A 240 19.95 17.75 31.84
C PRO A 240 19.76 16.37 31.19
N ASN A 241 18.53 16.08 30.81
CA ASN A 241 18.16 14.92 30.03
C ASN A 241 18.45 15.21 28.54
N LEU A 242 19.24 14.38 27.88
CA LEU A 242 19.51 14.48 26.44
C LEU A 242 18.43 13.71 25.69
N LEU A 243 17.44 14.45 25.19
CA LEU A 243 16.20 13.93 24.67
C LEU A 243 16.33 13.50 23.20
N VAL A 244 17.05 14.28 22.39
CA VAL A 244 17.37 13.96 21.00
C VAL A 244 18.88 14.16 20.81
N ASN A 245 19.55 13.19 20.22
CA ASN A 245 21.00 13.15 20.05
C ASN A 245 21.34 12.82 18.59
N ASN A 246 21.94 13.79 17.89
CA ASN A 246 22.30 13.67 16.49
C ASN A 246 23.83 13.59 16.27
N ALA A 247 24.62 13.39 17.33
CA ALA A 247 26.09 13.43 17.32
C ALA A 247 26.76 12.52 16.27
N ASN A 248 26.18 11.35 15.98
CA ASN A 248 26.75 10.32 15.11
C ASN A 248 25.94 10.10 13.81
N GLN A 249 24.97 10.97 13.51
CA GLN A 249 24.11 10.83 12.33
C GLN A 249 24.89 11.06 11.02
N LYS A 250 24.81 10.09 10.10
CA LYS A 250 25.39 10.21 8.74
C LYS A 250 24.44 10.89 7.74
N THR A 251 23.16 11.01 8.06
CA THR A 251 22.09 11.60 7.23
C THR A 251 21.23 12.50 8.12
N ALA A 252 20.19 13.14 7.59
CA ALA A 252 19.13 13.64 8.48
C ALA A 252 18.39 12.45 9.12
N PRO A 253 17.73 12.64 10.29
CA PRO A 253 16.89 11.62 10.89
C PRO A 253 15.85 11.04 9.93
N PHE A 254 15.54 9.77 10.10
CA PHE A 254 14.43 9.08 9.46
C PHE A 254 13.74 8.27 10.56
N GLU A 255 12.57 8.72 10.99
CA GLU A 255 11.78 8.03 12.00
C GLU A 255 10.55 7.40 11.35
N ASP A 256 10.40 6.10 11.53
CA ASP A 256 9.25 5.34 11.07
C ASP A 256 8.25 5.21 12.22
N ALA A 257 7.14 5.94 12.13
CA ALA A 257 6.08 5.97 13.11
C ALA A 257 4.80 5.25 12.63
N THR A 258 4.94 4.35 11.64
CA THR A 258 3.89 3.44 11.18
C THR A 258 3.32 2.64 12.37
N GLY A 259 2.00 2.72 12.60
CA GLY A 259 1.33 2.07 13.73
C GLY A 259 1.68 2.61 15.13
N ALA A 260 2.40 3.73 15.26
CA ALA A 260 2.87 4.24 16.54
C ALA A 260 1.72 4.69 17.46
N HIS A 261 1.72 4.20 18.71
CA HIS A 261 0.82 4.68 19.75
C HIS A 261 1.13 6.13 20.15
N ALA A 262 0.14 6.86 20.68
CA ALA A 262 0.25 8.29 20.99
C ALA A 262 1.52 8.71 21.74
N GLY A 263 1.99 7.95 22.74
CA GLY A 263 3.24 8.26 23.46
C GLY A 263 4.51 8.05 22.63
N ALA A 264 4.55 7.04 21.77
CA ALA A 264 5.66 6.79 20.86
C ALA A 264 5.71 7.83 19.72
N LEU A 265 4.55 8.33 19.26
CA LEU A 265 4.49 9.39 18.24
C LEU A 265 4.78 10.78 18.83
N LEU A 266 4.15 11.12 19.96
CA LEU A 266 4.02 12.50 20.48
C LEU A 266 4.77 12.75 21.80
N GLY A 267 5.50 11.76 22.30
CA GLY A 267 6.24 11.82 23.57
C GLY A 267 5.36 11.48 24.76
N ASP A 268 6.00 11.13 25.87
CA ASP A 268 5.33 10.80 27.12
C ASP A 268 6.17 11.30 28.32
N VAL A 269 5.57 11.31 29.50
CA VAL A 269 6.28 11.57 30.76
C VAL A 269 6.04 10.40 31.70
N ARG A 270 7.13 9.70 32.05
CA ARG A 270 7.08 8.51 32.89
C ARG A 270 6.42 8.77 34.24
N HIS A 271 5.70 7.76 34.72
CA HIS A 271 5.10 7.75 36.05
C HIS A 271 6.20 7.75 37.13
N ASP A 272 6.20 8.77 37.99
CA ASP A 272 6.88 8.70 39.28
C ASP A 272 5.92 8.13 40.34
N PRO A 273 6.21 6.98 40.98
CA PRO A 273 5.44 6.46 42.10
C PRO A 273 5.76 7.13 43.45
N PHE A 274 6.77 8.03 43.51
CA PHE A 274 7.26 8.64 44.74
C PHE A 274 6.81 10.10 44.95
N GLN A 275 5.67 10.53 44.36
CA GLN A 275 5.04 11.88 44.47
C GLN A 275 4.77 12.43 45.89
N SER A 276 5.24 11.78 46.95
CA SER A 276 5.12 12.30 48.31
C SER A 276 6.32 11.88 49.17
N GLY A 277 6.83 12.83 49.95
CA GLY A 277 7.93 12.61 50.90
C GLY A 277 9.32 13.00 50.41
N GLY A 278 9.45 13.73 49.29
CA GLY A 278 10.75 14.30 48.87
C GLY A 278 11.77 13.28 48.39
N MET A 279 11.29 12.17 47.80
CA MET A 279 12.10 11.21 47.04
C MET A 279 11.67 11.15 45.57
N GLU A 280 11.06 12.24 45.09
CA GLU A 280 10.53 12.42 43.74
C GLU A 280 11.66 12.36 42.70
N THR A 281 11.33 11.81 41.54
CA THR A 281 12.21 11.79 40.36
C THR A 281 11.95 13.05 39.55
N PRO A 282 12.96 13.92 39.33
CA PRO A 282 12.80 15.18 38.62
C PRO A 282 12.06 15.02 37.29
N SER A 283 11.10 15.91 37.02
CA SER A 283 10.21 15.76 35.87
C SER A 283 10.94 15.78 34.53
N HIS A 284 12.05 16.52 34.42
CA HIS A 284 12.87 16.58 33.19
C HIS A 284 13.57 15.23 32.89
N ASP A 285 13.98 14.48 33.92
CA ASP A 285 14.54 13.12 33.81
C ASP A 285 13.47 12.06 33.46
N ARG A 286 12.18 12.43 33.51
CA ARG A 286 11.05 11.55 33.18
C ARG A 286 10.45 11.78 31.78
N VAL A 287 10.84 12.85 31.08
CA VAL A 287 10.41 13.13 29.70
C VAL A 287 11.05 12.14 28.74
N GLU A 288 10.26 11.58 27.83
CA GLU A 288 10.72 10.70 26.74
C GLU A 288 10.21 11.25 25.38
N PRO A 289 11.07 11.32 24.35
CA PRO A 289 10.68 11.87 23.05
C PRO A 289 9.71 10.97 22.32
N GLY A 290 8.75 11.59 21.63
CA GLY A 290 8.04 10.94 20.52
C GLY A 290 8.80 11.09 19.20
N ALA A 291 8.46 10.24 18.24
CA ALA A 291 9.01 10.22 16.88
C ALA A 291 8.99 11.59 16.19
N ILE A 292 7.99 12.46 16.44
CA ILE A 292 7.96 13.83 15.89
C ILE A 292 9.21 14.66 16.27
N HIS A 293 9.77 14.46 17.46
CA HIS A 293 10.93 15.19 17.97
C HIS A 293 12.24 14.53 17.53
N GLN A 294 12.27 13.19 17.43
CA GLN A 294 13.40 12.46 16.88
C GLN A 294 13.59 12.78 15.38
N ALA A 295 12.47 12.94 14.64
CA ALA A 295 12.44 13.38 13.26
C ALA A 295 12.75 14.87 13.05
N ASN A 296 13.03 15.66 14.11
CA ASN A 296 13.33 17.08 14.00
C ASN A 296 14.50 17.32 13.04
N LYS A 297 14.30 18.22 12.06
CA LYS A 297 15.18 18.51 10.91
C LYS A 297 15.37 17.37 9.91
N GLY A 298 14.74 16.21 10.12
CA GLY A 298 14.73 15.06 9.22
C GLY A 298 13.35 14.73 8.65
N VAL A 299 13.07 13.43 8.50
CA VAL A 299 11.86 12.87 7.93
C VAL A 299 11.08 12.09 8.99
N LEU A 300 9.76 12.31 9.03
CA LEU A 300 8.81 11.47 9.76
C LEU A 300 8.00 10.67 8.73
N PHE A 301 8.20 9.36 8.67
CA PHE A 301 7.42 8.47 7.82
C PHE A 301 6.29 7.82 8.61
N VAL A 302 5.10 7.78 8.02
CA VAL A 302 3.94 7.08 8.59
C VAL A 302 3.18 6.38 7.46
N ASP A 303 3.41 5.09 7.26
CA ASP A 303 2.51 4.25 6.44
C ASP A 303 1.23 3.93 7.23
N GLU A 304 0.19 3.50 6.52
CA GLU A 304 -1.14 3.21 7.07
C GLU A 304 -1.65 4.34 7.99
N ILE A 305 -1.48 5.60 7.57
CA ILE A 305 -1.79 6.83 8.33
C ILE A 305 -3.22 6.92 8.89
N ASN A 306 -4.17 6.18 8.30
CA ASN A 306 -5.54 6.00 8.79
C ASN A 306 -5.65 5.16 10.07
N THR A 307 -4.65 4.35 10.42
CA THR A 307 -4.61 3.55 11.66
C THR A 307 -4.31 4.39 12.90
N LEU A 308 -3.72 5.58 12.74
CA LEU A 308 -3.52 6.51 13.85
C LEU A 308 -4.87 7.04 14.36
N ASP A 309 -5.04 7.09 15.68
CA ASP A 309 -6.26 7.62 16.27
C ASP A 309 -6.47 9.11 15.92
N ILE A 310 -7.74 9.53 15.88
CA ILE A 310 -8.12 10.88 15.43
C ILE A 310 -7.50 11.98 16.30
N ARG A 311 -7.26 11.76 17.60
CA ARG A 311 -6.60 12.76 18.46
C ARG A 311 -5.10 12.83 18.14
N SER A 312 -4.45 11.71 17.84
CA SER A 312 -3.06 11.69 17.39
C SER A 312 -2.91 12.38 16.03
N GLN A 313 -3.80 12.11 15.06
CA GLN A 313 -3.84 12.85 13.78
C GLN A 313 -4.06 14.36 14.00
N GLN A 314 -4.90 14.76 14.97
CA GLN A 314 -5.12 16.17 15.31
C GLN A 314 -3.91 16.84 15.95
N LYS A 315 -3.24 16.19 16.92
CA LYS A 315 -1.99 16.68 17.52
C LYS A 315 -0.85 16.78 16.49
N LEU A 316 -0.81 15.84 15.54
CA LEU A 316 0.17 15.86 14.43
C LEU A 316 -0.04 17.07 13.50
N MET A 317 -1.28 17.52 13.27
CA MET A 317 -1.53 18.78 12.56
C MET A 317 -0.93 19.99 13.30
N THR A 318 -1.02 20.03 14.63
CA THR A 318 -0.42 21.12 15.44
C THR A 318 1.10 21.11 15.34
N ALA A 319 1.75 19.94 15.43
CA ALA A 319 3.19 19.81 15.22
C ALA A 319 3.62 20.30 13.82
N ILE A 320 2.82 20.03 12.78
CA ILE A 320 2.98 20.50 11.40
C ILE A 320 2.64 22.00 11.21
N GLN A 321 1.99 22.64 12.19
CA GLN A 321 1.63 24.07 12.15
C GLN A 321 2.67 24.93 12.85
N GLU A 322 3.08 24.54 14.06
CA GLU A 322 3.98 25.32 14.90
C GLU A 322 5.47 24.95 14.70
N GLY A 323 5.77 23.72 14.25
CA GLY A 323 7.13 23.19 14.17
C GLY A 323 7.76 22.81 15.52
N GLU A 324 7.00 22.96 16.62
CA GLU A 324 7.36 22.56 17.98
C GLU A 324 6.13 21.94 18.68
N PHE A 325 6.33 21.04 19.63
CA PHE A 325 5.26 20.37 20.37
C PHE A 325 5.64 20.10 21.83
N SER A 326 4.78 20.43 22.80
CA SER A 326 5.06 20.14 24.22
C SER A 326 4.87 18.65 24.53
N ILE A 327 5.85 18.04 25.21
CA ILE A 327 5.71 16.66 25.70
C ILE A 327 4.97 16.67 27.04
N THR A 328 4.00 15.76 27.19
CA THR A 328 3.18 15.60 28.40
C THR A 328 2.78 14.14 28.60
N GLY A 329 2.43 13.75 29.83
CA GLY A 329 2.01 12.37 30.13
C GLY A 329 0.72 11.98 29.42
N GLN A 330 0.76 11.02 28.49
CA GLN A 330 -0.41 10.66 27.67
C GLN A 330 -1.49 9.90 28.46
N SER A 331 -1.15 9.34 29.63
CA SER A 331 -2.11 8.68 30.52
C SER A 331 -2.57 9.61 31.63
N GLU A 332 -3.84 10.06 31.58
CA GLU A 332 -4.50 10.90 32.60
C GLU A 332 -4.41 10.35 34.03
N ARG A 333 -4.14 9.04 34.18
CA ARG A 333 -4.01 8.33 35.46
C ARG A 333 -2.56 8.30 35.97
N SER A 334 -1.63 8.92 35.25
CA SER A 334 -0.21 8.98 35.58
C SER A 334 0.18 10.32 36.20
N SER A 335 1.15 10.29 37.13
CA SER A 335 1.85 11.48 37.62
C SER A 335 2.61 12.25 36.53
N GLY A 336 2.83 11.64 35.36
CA GLY A 336 3.32 12.32 34.16
C GLY A 336 2.32 13.29 33.52
N ALA A 337 1.01 13.10 33.67
CA ALA A 337 -0.01 13.96 33.05
C ALA A 337 -0.15 15.35 33.74
N MET A 338 0.53 15.55 34.87
CA MET A 338 0.69 16.86 35.51
C MET A 338 1.89 17.64 34.94
N VAL A 339 2.75 16.99 34.15
CA VAL A 339 3.95 17.58 33.56
C VAL A 339 3.67 17.94 32.11
N GLN A 340 4.05 19.15 31.69
CA GLN A 340 4.06 19.57 30.30
C GLN A 340 5.32 20.41 30.05
N THR A 341 6.18 20.00 29.13
CA THR A 341 7.41 20.75 28.82
C THR A 341 7.11 22.08 28.13
N GLU A 342 8.09 22.99 28.14
CA GLU A 342 8.21 23.98 27.06
C GLU A 342 8.13 23.28 25.68
N PRO A 343 7.71 23.97 24.60
CA PRO A 343 7.63 23.35 23.27
C PRO A 343 8.96 22.71 22.84
N VAL A 344 8.88 21.46 22.36
CA VAL A 344 10.03 20.68 21.91
C VAL A 344 10.08 20.71 20.38
N PRO A 345 11.19 21.15 19.76
CA PRO A 345 11.28 21.25 18.31
C PRO A 345 11.01 19.94 17.57
N CYS A 346 10.18 20.04 16.54
CA CYS A 346 9.72 18.98 15.67
C CYS A 346 9.51 19.52 14.23
N ASP A 347 10.53 20.18 13.66
CA ASP A 347 10.55 20.59 12.25
C ASP A 347 10.92 19.39 11.36
N PHE A 348 10.01 18.42 11.29
CA PHE A 348 10.12 17.23 10.45
C PHE A 348 9.40 17.42 9.12
N ILE A 349 9.94 16.81 8.06
CA ILE A 349 9.17 16.62 6.83
C ILE A 349 8.35 15.34 6.97
N MET A 350 7.04 15.48 7.19
CA MET A 350 6.13 14.35 7.15
C MET A 350 6.01 13.76 5.74
N ILE A 351 6.11 12.44 5.68
CA ILE A 351 5.76 11.60 4.52
C ILE A 351 4.68 10.63 4.99
N ALA A 352 3.42 10.92 4.65
CA ALA A 352 2.30 10.02 4.89
C ALA A 352 2.23 8.99 3.76
N ALA A 353 1.89 7.75 4.10
CA ALA A 353 1.72 6.67 3.14
C ALA A 353 0.49 5.81 3.46
N GLY A 354 0.01 5.08 2.46
CA GLY A 354 -1.08 4.12 2.60
C GLY A 354 -1.55 3.57 1.26
N ASN A 355 -2.72 2.92 1.28
CA ASN A 355 -3.47 2.54 0.08
C ASN A 355 -4.68 3.51 -0.10
N LEU A 356 -5.61 3.23 -1.01
CA LEU A 356 -6.71 4.15 -1.33
C LEU A 356 -7.67 4.39 -0.14
N ASP A 357 -7.94 3.37 0.68
CA ASP A 357 -8.76 3.45 1.90
C ASP A 357 -8.19 4.45 2.93
N ALA A 358 -6.87 4.64 2.94
CA ALA A 358 -6.21 5.61 3.81
C ALA A 358 -6.57 7.06 3.43
N MET A 359 -6.93 7.32 2.17
CA MET A 359 -7.41 8.64 1.73
C MET A 359 -8.83 8.97 2.20
N GLU A 360 -9.64 7.94 2.45
CA GLU A 360 -11.03 8.05 2.91
C GLU A 360 -11.10 8.18 4.44
N ASN A 361 -10.25 7.43 5.14
CA ASN A 361 -10.27 7.33 6.60
C ASN A 361 -9.32 8.31 7.33
N MET A 362 -8.52 9.09 6.59
CA MET A 362 -7.71 10.18 7.17
C MET A 362 -8.57 11.37 7.61
N HIS A 363 -8.22 11.98 8.75
CA HIS A 363 -8.86 13.21 9.23
C HIS A 363 -8.78 14.33 8.16
N PRO A 364 -9.91 14.89 7.66
CA PRO A 364 -9.90 15.75 6.46
C PRO A 364 -9.00 16.98 6.54
N ALA A 365 -8.83 17.56 7.73
CA ALA A 365 -7.95 18.71 7.93
C ALA A 365 -6.45 18.35 7.83
N LEU A 366 -6.06 17.11 8.16
CA LEU A 366 -4.68 16.64 8.01
C LEU A 366 -4.36 16.48 6.52
N ARG A 367 -5.27 15.84 5.77
CA ARG A 367 -5.17 15.73 4.31
C ARG A 367 -5.10 17.10 3.64
N SER A 368 -5.97 18.03 4.06
CA SER A 368 -5.97 19.42 3.58
C SER A 368 -4.63 20.13 3.84
N ARG A 369 -4.01 19.89 5.01
CA ARG A 369 -2.68 20.43 5.34
C ARG A 369 -1.57 19.84 4.46
N ILE A 370 -1.59 18.53 4.16
CA ILE A 370 -0.61 17.93 3.24
C ILE A 370 -0.81 18.45 1.81
N LYS A 371 -2.04 18.38 1.28
CA LYS A 371 -2.38 18.81 -0.09
C LYS A 371 -2.13 20.30 -0.33
N GLY A 372 -2.42 21.15 0.65
CA GLY A 372 -2.29 22.60 0.53
C GLY A 372 -0.87 23.14 0.73
N TYR A 373 0.05 22.36 1.32
CA TYR A 373 1.40 22.81 1.69
C TYR A 373 2.51 21.84 1.23
N GLY A 374 2.18 20.83 0.43
CA GLY A 374 3.04 19.73 0.02
C GLY A 374 2.56 19.08 -1.28
N TYR A 375 2.75 17.77 -1.42
CA TYR A 375 2.42 17.00 -2.63
C TYR A 375 1.57 15.77 -2.30
N GLU A 376 0.57 15.46 -3.14
CA GLU A 376 -0.06 14.14 -3.20
C GLU A 376 0.53 13.38 -4.41
N VAL A 377 0.91 12.12 -4.23
CA VAL A 377 1.53 11.24 -5.24
C VAL A 377 0.76 9.92 -5.27
N TYR A 378 0.40 9.47 -6.47
CA TYR A 378 -0.01 8.09 -6.69
C TYR A 378 1.23 7.26 -7.08
N MET A 379 1.33 6.04 -6.55
CA MET A 379 2.41 5.10 -6.82
C MET A 379 1.94 4.11 -7.88
N ASP A 380 2.70 3.97 -8.96
CA ASP A 380 2.32 3.06 -10.05
C ASP A 380 2.57 1.59 -9.67
N ASP A 381 1.63 0.70 -10.02
CA ASP A 381 1.77 -0.75 -9.79
C ASP A 381 2.47 -1.48 -10.96
N THR A 382 2.53 -0.85 -12.14
CA THR A 382 3.15 -1.37 -13.37
C THR A 382 3.78 -0.26 -14.20
N ILE A 383 4.87 -0.54 -14.91
CA ILE A 383 5.46 0.33 -15.94
C ILE A 383 5.57 -0.41 -17.27
N GLU A 384 5.78 0.30 -18.38
CA GLU A 384 6.02 -0.28 -19.71
C GLU A 384 7.32 -1.14 -19.75
N ASP A 385 7.34 -2.15 -20.61
CA ASP A 385 8.42 -3.15 -20.73
C ASP A 385 9.47 -2.75 -21.79
N ASP A 386 10.12 -1.62 -21.57
CA ASP A 386 11.20 -1.12 -22.42
C ASP A 386 12.60 -1.69 -22.03
N PRO A 387 13.60 -1.65 -22.92
CA PRO A 387 14.96 -2.12 -22.62
C PRO A 387 15.65 -1.41 -21.44
N GLU A 388 15.45 -0.11 -21.21
CA GLU A 388 16.02 0.59 -20.06
C GLU A 388 15.39 0.10 -18.74
N MET A 389 14.09 -0.18 -18.74
CA MET A 389 13.43 -0.83 -17.61
C MET A 389 13.95 -2.25 -17.38
N ARG A 390 14.16 -3.08 -18.41
CA ARG A 390 14.78 -4.42 -18.23
C ARG A 390 16.17 -4.34 -17.57
N ARG A 391 17.00 -3.37 -17.99
CA ARG A 391 18.30 -3.08 -17.34
C ARG A 391 18.13 -2.67 -15.86
N LYS A 392 17.12 -1.85 -15.55
CA LYS A 392 16.77 -1.48 -14.17
C LYS A 392 16.30 -2.69 -13.35
N TYR A 393 15.59 -3.67 -13.93
CA TYR A 393 15.24 -4.92 -13.23
C TYR A 393 16.47 -5.79 -12.93
N ALA A 394 17.44 -5.90 -13.84
CA ALA A 394 18.71 -6.57 -13.54
C ALA A 394 19.43 -5.91 -12.34
N ARG A 395 19.43 -4.57 -12.31
CA ARG A 395 19.94 -3.77 -11.18
C ARG A 395 19.14 -3.96 -9.88
N PHE A 396 17.83 -4.20 -9.94
CA PHE A 396 17.03 -4.57 -8.76
C PHE A 396 17.48 -5.92 -8.15
N VAL A 397 17.80 -6.92 -8.98
CA VAL A 397 18.31 -8.21 -8.48
C VAL A 397 19.69 -8.03 -7.82
N ALA A 398 20.56 -7.20 -8.41
CA ALA A 398 21.84 -6.83 -7.77
C ALA A 398 21.63 -6.12 -6.41
N GLN A 399 20.69 -5.16 -6.34
CA GLN A 399 20.33 -4.46 -5.10
C GLN A 399 19.82 -5.41 -4.01
N GLU A 400 18.91 -6.35 -4.30
CA GLU A 400 18.41 -7.30 -3.28
C GLU A 400 19.51 -8.26 -2.80
N VAL A 401 20.45 -8.67 -3.68
CA VAL A 401 21.61 -9.48 -3.30
C VAL A 401 22.57 -8.72 -2.37
N GLU A 402 22.91 -7.47 -2.69
CA GLU A 402 23.77 -6.63 -1.85
C GLU A 402 23.10 -6.29 -0.50
N ASN A 403 21.81 -5.94 -0.51
CA ASN A 403 21.05 -5.59 0.69
C ASN A 403 20.89 -6.76 1.67
N ASP A 404 20.80 -8.01 1.17
CA ASP A 404 20.83 -9.19 2.04
C ASP A 404 22.26 -9.53 2.50
N GLY A 405 23.24 -9.39 1.59
CA GLY A 405 24.67 -9.59 1.86
C GLY A 405 25.08 -11.05 2.10
N ARG A 406 24.19 -12.02 1.84
CA ARG A 406 24.43 -13.46 2.09
C ARG A 406 24.03 -14.38 0.93
N LEU A 407 23.39 -13.85 -0.11
CA LEU A 407 22.91 -14.60 -1.29
C LEU A 407 24.03 -14.74 -2.34
N PRO A 408 24.09 -15.84 -3.12
CA PRO A 408 24.92 -15.92 -4.31
C PRO A 408 24.40 -14.97 -5.41
N HIS A 409 25.31 -14.36 -6.17
CA HIS A 409 24.94 -13.55 -7.34
C HIS A 409 24.19 -14.39 -8.38
N PHE A 410 23.26 -13.77 -9.10
CA PHE A 410 22.36 -14.44 -10.03
C PHE A 410 23.01 -14.51 -11.41
N THR A 411 22.87 -15.64 -12.13
CA THR A 411 23.30 -15.75 -13.54
C THR A 411 22.38 -14.95 -14.46
N GLU A 412 22.83 -14.73 -15.70
CA GLU A 412 22.04 -14.10 -16.76
C GLU A 412 20.60 -14.68 -16.84
N GLU A 413 20.49 -16.00 -16.97
CA GLU A 413 19.22 -16.70 -17.18
C GLU A 413 18.32 -16.68 -15.94
N ALA A 414 18.91 -16.54 -14.74
CA ALA A 414 18.18 -16.37 -13.50
C ALA A 414 17.55 -14.97 -13.41
N VAL A 415 18.23 -13.93 -13.91
CA VAL A 415 17.67 -12.57 -14.03
C VAL A 415 16.60 -12.52 -15.13
N GLN A 416 16.81 -13.19 -16.26
CA GLN A 416 15.82 -13.30 -17.33
C GLN A 416 14.50 -13.93 -16.82
N GLU A 417 14.54 -15.04 -16.08
CA GLU A 417 13.35 -15.67 -15.47
C GLU A 417 12.63 -14.74 -14.48
N LEU A 418 13.38 -13.92 -13.71
CA LEU A 418 12.79 -12.90 -12.82
C LEU A 418 12.09 -11.77 -13.59
N ILE A 419 12.56 -11.42 -14.80
CA ILE A 419 11.91 -10.44 -15.68
C ILE A 419 10.66 -11.04 -16.33
N LEU A 420 10.67 -12.32 -16.74
CA LEU A 420 9.48 -13.03 -17.21
C LEU A 420 8.40 -13.10 -16.10
N GLU A 421 8.79 -13.41 -14.87
CA GLU A 421 7.91 -13.35 -13.71
C GLU A 421 7.39 -11.93 -13.44
N ALA A 422 8.21 -10.89 -13.62
CA ALA A 422 7.79 -9.49 -13.47
C ALA A 422 6.77 -9.06 -14.54
N ARG A 423 6.87 -9.57 -15.79
CA ARG A 423 5.83 -9.41 -16.83
C ARG A 423 4.53 -10.09 -16.40
N ARG A 424 4.60 -11.37 -16.04
CA ARG A 424 3.45 -12.19 -15.59
C ARG A 424 2.70 -11.53 -14.43
N ARG A 425 3.43 -11.00 -13.44
CA ARG A 425 2.88 -10.25 -12.29
C ARG A 425 2.41 -8.83 -12.61
N ALA A 426 2.62 -8.32 -13.82
CA ALA A 426 2.01 -7.06 -14.26
C ALA A 426 0.54 -7.27 -14.69
N GLY A 427 0.17 -8.50 -15.07
CA GLY A 427 -1.20 -8.85 -15.49
C GLY A 427 -1.70 -8.11 -16.73
N ARG A 428 -0.79 -7.50 -17.51
CA ARG A 428 -1.06 -6.59 -18.63
C ARG A 428 0.07 -6.71 -19.66
N LYS A 429 -0.25 -6.76 -20.96
CA LYS A 429 0.79 -6.84 -22.01
C LYS A 429 1.79 -5.69 -21.96
N GLY A 430 3.06 -6.02 -22.23
CA GLY A 430 4.12 -5.03 -22.44
C GLY A 430 4.39 -4.16 -21.22
N HIS A 431 4.16 -4.72 -20.03
CA HIS A 431 4.36 -4.06 -18.74
C HIS A 431 5.14 -4.97 -17.78
N LEU A 432 5.75 -4.36 -16.76
CA LEU A 432 6.53 -5.01 -15.70
C LEU A 432 6.00 -4.57 -14.31
N SER A 433 5.88 -5.50 -13.37
CA SER A 433 5.25 -5.30 -12.05
C SER A 433 6.12 -4.54 -11.04
N LEU A 434 5.72 -3.32 -10.67
CA LEU A 434 6.42 -2.47 -9.70
C LEU A 434 6.18 -2.88 -8.23
N LYS A 435 5.48 -4.00 -7.97
CA LYS A 435 5.30 -4.61 -6.64
C LYS A 435 6.60 -5.28 -6.13
N PHE A 436 7.71 -4.52 -6.11
CA PHE A 436 9.09 -5.01 -5.91
C PHE A 436 9.32 -5.78 -4.61
N ARG A 437 8.58 -5.51 -3.52
CA ARG A 437 8.67 -6.30 -2.27
C ARG A 437 8.47 -7.80 -2.51
N ASP A 438 7.54 -8.13 -3.39
CA ASP A 438 7.06 -9.50 -3.59
C ASP A 438 7.89 -10.23 -4.68
N LEU A 439 8.49 -9.48 -5.61
CA LEU A 439 9.57 -9.96 -6.48
C LEU A 439 10.88 -10.18 -5.69
N GLY A 440 11.25 -9.27 -4.80
CA GLY A 440 12.40 -9.42 -3.91
C GLY A 440 12.24 -10.60 -2.94
N GLY A 441 11.00 -10.91 -2.56
CA GLY A 441 10.65 -12.16 -1.88
C GLY A 441 11.09 -13.39 -2.68
N LEU A 442 10.81 -13.42 -3.99
CA LEU A 442 11.25 -14.50 -4.88
C LEU A 442 12.77 -14.52 -5.04
N VAL A 443 13.43 -13.37 -5.20
CA VAL A 443 14.91 -13.26 -5.25
C VAL A 443 15.54 -13.87 -3.99
N ARG A 444 15.09 -13.47 -2.80
CA ARG A 444 15.61 -14.00 -1.54
C ARG A 444 15.40 -15.50 -1.40
N VAL A 445 14.24 -16.03 -1.78
CA VAL A 445 13.98 -17.49 -1.76
C VAL A 445 14.86 -18.25 -2.77
N ALA A 446 15.07 -17.72 -3.99
CA ALA A 446 15.95 -18.34 -4.98
C ALA A 446 17.43 -18.35 -4.52
N GLY A 447 17.92 -17.24 -3.96
CA GLY A 447 19.27 -17.15 -3.42
C GLY A 447 19.48 -18.06 -2.18
N ASP A 448 18.50 -18.16 -1.29
CA ASP A 448 18.55 -19.10 -0.16
C ASP A 448 18.50 -20.57 -0.62
N ILE A 449 17.86 -20.90 -1.76
CA ILE A 449 17.89 -22.23 -2.37
C ILE A 449 19.29 -22.55 -2.90
N ALA A 450 19.84 -21.71 -3.78
CA ALA A 450 21.18 -21.89 -4.35
C ALA A 450 22.25 -22.03 -3.24
N ARG A 451 22.14 -21.19 -2.20
CA ARG A 451 22.99 -21.23 -1.02
C ARG A 451 22.83 -22.49 -0.17
N ALA A 452 21.62 -23.02 -0.01
CA ALA A 452 21.37 -24.26 0.72
C ALA A 452 21.89 -25.51 -0.02
N GLU A 453 22.17 -25.38 -1.32
CA GLU A 453 22.83 -26.39 -2.17
C GLU A 453 24.33 -26.09 -2.40
N ASP A 454 24.93 -25.17 -1.62
CA ASP A 454 26.33 -24.73 -1.70
C ASP A 454 26.78 -24.23 -3.10
N ARG A 455 25.86 -23.66 -3.91
CA ARG A 455 26.17 -23.11 -5.25
C ARG A 455 26.88 -21.75 -5.19
N GLU A 456 27.77 -21.51 -6.16
CA GLU A 456 28.55 -20.26 -6.29
C GLU A 456 27.74 -19.09 -6.91
N ARG A 457 26.77 -19.42 -7.77
CA ARG A 457 25.81 -18.49 -8.37
C ARG A 457 24.39 -19.06 -8.26
N THR A 458 23.38 -18.20 -8.29
CA THR A 458 21.96 -18.58 -8.33
C THR A 458 21.51 -18.72 -9.78
N GLU A 459 20.98 -19.89 -10.15
CA GLU A 459 20.68 -20.26 -11.55
C GLU A 459 19.17 -20.20 -11.84
N ARG A 460 18.76 -20.20 -13.13
CA ARG A 460 17.33 -20.25 -13.54
C ARG A 460 16.55 -21.39 -12.86
N ALA A 461 17.20 -22.54 -12.63
CA ALA A 461 16.62 -23.68 -11.93
C ALA A 461 16.21 -23.35 -10.48
N ASP A 462 16.94 -22.45 -9.79
CA ASP A 462 16.66 -22.05 -8.41
C ASP A 462 15.48 -21.07 -8.35
N VAL A 463 15.37 -20.18 -9.34
CA VAL A 463 14.19 -19.30 -9.50
C VAL A 463 12.93 -20.13 -9.80
N LEU A 464 13.02 -21.11 -10.70
CA LEU A 464 11.94 -22.07 -10.98
C LEU A 464 11.61 -22.99 -9.79
N GLN A 465 12.56 -23.24 -8.89
CA GLN A 465 12.28 -23.93 -7.61
C GLN A 465 11.64 -22.98 -6.60
N ALA A 466 12.08 -21.72 -6.55
CA ALA A 466 11.54 -20.67 -5.70
C ALA A 466 10.07 -20.35 -6.04
N LYS A 467 9.71 -20.16 -7.31
CA LYS A 467 8.33 -19.94 -7.79
C LYS A 467 7.34 -21.00 -7.26
N ARG A 468 7.78 -22.24 -7.12
CA ARG A 468 6.99 -23.36 -6.57
C ARG A 468 6.98 -23.46 -5.05
N ARG A 469 7.98 -22.88 -4.36
CA ARG A 469 8.07 -22.84 -2.88
C ARG A 469 7.49 -21.57 -2.25
N SER A 470 7.46 -20.45 -2.99
CA SER A 470 6.99 -19.14 -2.53
C SER A 470 5.55 -18.83 -2.97
N ARG A 471 4.73 -19.86 -3.20
CA ARG A 471 3.31 -19.69 -3.57
C ARG A 471 2.52 -19.03 -2.44
N SER A 472 1.60 -18.14 -2.79
CA SER A 472 0.71 -17.47 -1.82
C SER A 472 -0.18 -18.50 -1.08
N ILE A 473 -0.82 -18.08 0.01
CA ILE A 473 -1.77 -18.95 0.72
C ILE A 473 -3.00 -19.21 -0.14
N GLU A 474 -3.39 -18.20 -0.91
CA GLU A 474 -4.41 -18.18 -1.94
C GLU A 474 -4.11 -19.25 -3.00
N GLN A 475 -2.88 -19.31 -3.52
CA GLN A 475 -2.44 -20.34 -4.48
C GLN A 475 -2.46 -21.75 -3.87
N GLN A 476 -2.00 -21.90 -2.64
CA GLN A 476 -2.00 -23.19 -1.93
C GLN A 476 -3.43 -23.69 -1.65
N LEU A 477 -4.35 -22.78 -1.34
CA LEU A 477 -5.78 -23.09 -1.17
C LEU A 477 -6.45 -23.44 -2.50
N ALA A 478 -6.13 -22.71 -3.58
CA ALA A 478 -6.65 -22.98 -4.92
C ALA A 478 -6.15 -24.32 -5.48
N ASP A 479 -4.85 -24.63 -5.36
CA ASP A 479 -4.29 -25.93 -5.76
C ASP A 479 -4.96 -27.07 -4.97
N ASN A 480 -5.15 -26.94 -3.65
CA ASN A 480 -5.84 -27.95 -2.84
C ASN A 480 -7.34 -28.06 -3.15
N TYR A 481 -7.99 -26.96 -3.54
CA TYR A 481 -9.40 -26.95 -3.97
C TYR A 481 -9.58 -27.66 -5.32
N ILE A 482 -8.65 -27.47 -6.26
CA ILE A 482 -8.60 -28.20 -7.54
C ILE A 482 -8.35 -29.70 -7.30
N GLU A 483 -7.37 -30.04 -6.45
CA GLU A 483 -7.06 -31.43 -6.07
C GLU A 483 -8.29 -32.14 -5.48
N ARG A 484 -8.93 -31.54 -4.46
CA ARG A 484 -10.16 -32.08 -3.85
C ARG A 484 -11.32 -32.22 -4.81
N ARG A 485 -11.45 -31.36 -5.84
CA ARG A 485 -12.52 -31.47 -6.84
C ARG A 485 -12.31 -32.63 -7.81
N LYS A 486 -11.07 -33.05 -8.05
CA LYS A 486 -10.76 -34.28 -8.79
C LYS A 486 -11.17 -35.51 -7.99
N ASP A 487 -10.88 -35.55 -6.68
CA ASP A 487 -11.26 -36.66 -5.79
C ASP A 487 -12.78 -36.94 -5.72
N TYR A 488 -13.62 -35.94 -6.03
CA TYR A 488 -15.07 -36.04 -6.01
C TYR A 488 -15.73 -36.07 -7.42
N GLU A 489 -14.95 -36.20 -8.51
CA GLU A 489 -15.43 -36.20 -9.90
C GLU A 489 -16.33 -34.98 -10.26
N LEU A 490 -16.14 -33.85 -9.57
CA LEU A 490 -17.00 -32.66 -9.74
C LEU A 490 -16.65 -31.83 -10.97
N THR A 491 -15.40 -31.90 -11.42
CA THR A 491 -14.99 -31.41 -12.74
C THR A 491 -15.22 -32.52 -13.76
N VAL A 492 -16.29 -32.41 -14.56
CA VAL A 492 -16.44 -33.25 -15.75
C VAL A 492 -15.65 -32.57 -16.86
N ASN A 493 -14.68 -33.30 -17.41
CA ASN A 493 -13.78 -32.86 -18.48
C ASN A 493 -13.92 -33.68 -19.77
N GLN A 494 -14.95 -34.53 -19.89
CA GLN A 494 -15.18 -35.41 -21.04
C GLN A 494 -16.67 -35.58 -21.33
N GLY A 495 -17.00 -35.81 -22.61
CA GLY A 495 -18.37 -35.91 -23.10
C GLY A 495 -19.07 -34.55 -23.18
N ASP A 496 -20.37 -34.59 -23.46
CA ASP A 496 -21.20 -33.40 -23.73
C ASP A 496 -22.43 -33.41 -22.83
N VAL A 497 -22.80 -32.26 -22.25
CA VAL A 497 -23.89 -32.14 -21.27
C VAL A 497 -24.73 -30.88 -21.52
N VAL A 498 -26.05 -31.02 -21.54
CA VAL A 498 -27.00 -29.89 -21.64
C VAL A 498 -26.96 -29.05 -20.36
N GLY A 499 -26.96 -27.73 -20.50
CA GLY A 499 -27.05 -26.77 -19.40
C GLY A 499 -25.80 -26.63 -18.52
N ARG A 500 -24.71 -27.38 -18.78
CA ARG A 500 -23.52 -27.40 -17.92
C ARG A 500 -22.28 -26.85 -18.62
N VAL A 501 -21.66 -25.82 -18.04
CA VAL A 501 -20.43 -25.20 -18.55
C VAL A 501 -19.37 -25.14 -17.45
N ASN A 502 -18.10 -25.40 -17.77
CA ASN A 502 -16.98 -25.08 -16.89
C ASN A 502 -16.59 -23.60 -17.06
N GLY A 503 -16.99 -22.76 -16.11
CA GLY A 503 -16.50 -21.38 -16.01
C GLY A 503 -15.12 -21.30 -15.35
N LEU A 504 -14.50 -20.12 -15.37
CA LEU A 504 -13.22 -19.85 -14.69
C LEU A 504 -13.31 -18.61 -13.81
N ALA A 505 -12.87 -18.73 -12.57
CA ALA A 505 -12.81 -17.66 -11.57
C ALA A 505 -11.39 -17.52 -11.00
N VAL A 506 -11.17 -16.49 -10.18
CA VAL A 506 -9.90 -16.27 -9.45
C VAL A 506 -10.20 -16.15 -7.96
N MET A 507 -9.34 -16.75 -7.15
CA MET A 507 -9.25 -16.59 -5.70
C MET A 507 -8.05 -15.68 -5.41
N GLY A 508 -8.22 -14.65 -4.58
CA GLY A 508 -7.17 -13.62 -4.40
C GLY A 508 -6.90 -12.83 -5.71
N GLU A 509 -5.63 -12.51 -5.96
CA GLU A 509 -5.18 -11.83 -7.20
C GLU A 509 -4.59 -12.82 -8.25
N ASP A 510 -4.10 -13.98 -7.80
CA ASP A 510 -3.06 -14.77 -8.47
C ASP A 510 -3.40 -16.27 -8.66
N SER A 511 -4.63 -16.68 -8.33
CA SER A 511 -4.99 -18.09 -8.18
C SER A 511 -6.28 -18.46 -8.92
N GLY A 512 -6.18 -19.00 -10.14
CA GLY A 512 -7.36 -19.43 -10.89
C GLY A 512 -8.01 -20.71 -10.35
N ILE A 513 -9.33 -20.84 -10.51
CA ILE A 513 -10.09 -22.08 -10.28
C ILE A 513 -11.16 -22.30 -11.36
N VAL A 514 -11.45 -23.56 -11.68
CA VAL A 514 -12.64 -23.92 -12.47
C VAL A 514 -13.90 -23.79 -11.60
N LEU A 515 -14.92 -23.11 -12.11
CA LEU A 515 -16.21 -22.88 -11.47
C LEU A 515 -17.34 -23.39 -12.39
N PRO A 516 -17.82 -24.64 -12.20
CA PRO A 516 -18.92 -25.16 -12.99
C PRO A 516 -20.21 -24.38 -12.76
N VAL A 517 -20.85 -23.98 -13.85
CA VAL A 517 -22.18 -23.35 -13.88
C VAL A 517 -23.15 -24.35 -14.49
N MET A 518 -24.28 -24.55 -13.82
CA MET A 518 -25.40 -25.36 -14.30
C MET A 518 -26.62 -24.46 -14.53
N ALA A 519 -27.37 -24.73 -15.58
CA ALA A 519 -28.64 -24.11 -15.88
C ALA A 519 -29.70 -25.19 -16.18
N GLU A 520 -30.91 -25.00 -15.66
CA GLU A 520 -32.07 -25.87 -15.91
C GLU A 520 -33.31 -25.00 -16.13
N VAL A 521 -34.18 -25.42 -17.06
CA VAL A 521 -35.37 -24.65 -17.46
C VAL A 521 -36.62 -25.43 -17.08
N SER A 522 -37.50 -24.79 -16.29
CA SER A 522 -38.74 -25.37 -15.78
C SER A 522 -39.98 -24.57 -16.22
N PRO A 523 -41.16 -25.20 -16.35
CA PRO A 523 -42.41 -24.46 -16.58
C PRO A 523 -42.78 -23.64 -15.33
N SER A 524 -42.92 -22.32 -15.49
CA SER A 524 -43.26 -21.44 -14.36
C SER A 524 -44.69 -21.69 -13.86
N GLN A 525 -44.95 -21.32 -12.60
CA GLN A 525 -46.30 -21.27 -12.03
C GLN A 525 -46.84 -19.83 -11.95
N GLY A 526 -46.15 -18.87 -12.59
CA GLY A 526 -46.50 -17.46 -12.65
C GLY A 526 -45.72 -16.76 -13.77
N PRO A 527 -45.38 -15.47 -13.64
CA PRO A 527 -44.46 -14.82 -14.58
C PRO A 527 -43.03 -15.36 -14.38
N GLY A 528 -42.46 -15.90 -15.47
CA GLY A 528 -41.18 -16.60 -15.51
C GLY A 528 -39.99 -15.79 -14.99
N GLN A 529 -39.16 -16.44 -14.17
CA GLN A 529 -38.07 -15.79 -13.43
C GLN A 529 -36.70 -16.38 -13.76
N VAL A 530 -35.65 -15.57 -13.61
CA VAL A 530 -34.26 -16.04 -13.66
C VAL A 530 -33.75 -16.11 -12.21
N ILE A 531 -33.44 -17.31 -11.75
CA ILE A 531 -33.16 -17.62 -10.33
C ILE A 531 -31.72 -18.12 -10.23
N ALA A 532 -30.79 -17.21 -9.93
CA ALA A 532 -29.39 -17.54 -9.72
C ALA A 532 -29.09 -17.93 -8.27
N THR A 533 -28.25 -18.94 -8.08
CA THR A 533 -27.87 -19.48 -6.76
C THR A 533 -26.37 -19.73 -6.68
N GLY A 534 -25.78 -19.50 -5.51
CA GLY A 534 -24.33 -19.62 -5.28
C GLY A 534 -23.68 -18.46 -4.52
N GLN A 535 -24.44 -17.68 -3.74
CA GLN A 535 -23.94 -16.50 -3.02
C GLN A 535 -23.30 -15.47 -3.97
N LEU A 536 -24.05 -15.01 -4.96
CA LEU A 536 -23.62 -13.93 -5.85
C LEU A 536 -23.49 -12.62 -5.06
N LYS A 537 -22.59 -11.74 -5.49
CA LYS A 537 -22.54 -10.32 -5.09
C LYS A 537 -23.10 -9.44 -6.21
N GLU A 538 -23.32 -8.17 -5.91
CA GLU A 538 -23.97 -7.15 -6.76
C GLU A 538 -23.55 -7.21 -8.24
N MET A 539 -22.25 -7.18 -8.56
CA MET A 539 -21.76 -7.27 -9.96
C MET A 539 -22.10 -8.60 -10.65
N ALA A 540 -22.11 -9.71 -9.92
CA ALA A 540 -22.48 -11.02 -10.47
C ALA A 540 -24.01 -11.13 -10.67
N GLU A 541 -24.81 -10.48 -9.81
CA GLU A 541 -26.26 -10.36 -9.99
C GLU A 541 -26.61 -9.47 -11.20
N GLU A 542 -25.90 -8.35 -11.40
CA GLU A 542 -26.01 -7.52 -12.60
C GLU A 542 -25.61 -8.28 -13.88
N ALA A 543 -24.54 -9.08 -13.83
CA ALA A 543 -24.13 -9.94 -14.94
C ALA A 543 -25.24 -10.92 -15.35
N VAL A 544 -25.90 -11.59 -14.39
CA VAL A 544 -27.05 -12.46 -14.66
C VAL A 544 -28.23 -11.67 -15.24
N GLN A 545 -28.49 -10.44 -14.77
CA GLN A 545 -29.55 -9.59 -15.33
C GLN A 545 -29.26 -9.19 -16.79
N ASN A 546 -28.02 -8.79 -17.10
CA ASN A 546 -27.56 -8.48 -18.46
C ASN A 546 -27.72 -9.68 -19.40
N VAL A 547 -27.29 -10.87 -18.96
CA VAL A 547 -27.52 -12.12 -19.69
C VAL A 547 -29.01 -12.39 -19.90
N SER A 548 -29.86 -12.16 -18.88
CA SER A 548 -31.32 -12.34 -19.03
C SER A 548 -31.92 -11.42 -20.10
N ALA A 549 -31.39 -10.19 -20.26
CA ALA A 549 -31.85 -9.25 -21.27
C ALA A 549 -31.46 -9.67 -22.69
N ILE A 550 -30.29 -10.31 -22.86
CA ILE A 550 -29.84 -10.92 -24.12
C ILE A 550 -30.78 -12.06 -24.50
N ILE A 551 -31.03 -13.00 -23.58
CA ILE A 551 -31.85 -14.18 -23.89
C ILE A 551 -33.31 -13.78 -24.20
N LYS A 552 -33.90 -12.86 -23.43
CA LYS A 552 -35.25 -12.29 -23.67
C LYS A 552 -35.39 -11.50 -24.99
N LYS A 553 -34.27 -11.05 -25.57
CA LYS A 553 -34.23 -10.30 -26.83
C LYS A 553 -34.04 -11.21 -28.05
N PHE A 554 -33.51 -12.42 -27.85
CA PHE A 554 -33.09 -13.31 -28.94
C PHE A 554 -33.76 -14.69 -28.95
N SER A 555 -34.46 -15.11 -27.89
CA SER A 555 -35.36 -16.27 -27.99
C SER A 555 -36.66 -15.92 -28.70
N ASP A 556 -37.21 -16.88 -29.45
CA ASP A 556 -38.57 -16.81 -30.01
C ASP A 556 -39.59 -17.49 -29.08
N GLU A 557 -39.12 -18.18 -28.03
CA GLU A 557 -39.98 -18.74 -26.99
C GLU A 557 -40.42 -17.67 -25.98
N ASP A 558 -41.64 -17.82 -25.44
CA ASP A 558 -42.10 -16.94 -24.36
C ASP A 558 -41.48 -17.34 -23.01
N ILE A 559 -40.31 -16.76 -22.73
CA ILE A 559 -39.61 -16.90 -21.44
C ILE A 559 -40.47 -16.39 -20.27
N SER A 560 -41.53 -15.58 -20.51
CA SER A 560 -42.43 -15.16 -19.43
C SER A 560 -43.32 -16.29 -18.88
N GLU A 561 -43.29 -17.49 -19.47
CA GLU A 561 -43.90 -18.71 -18.91
C GLU A 561 -42.86 -19.73 -18.37
N LYS A 562 -41.55 -19.42 -18.37
CA LYS A 562 -40.47 -20.34 -17.95
C LYS A 562 -39.63 -19.80 -16.79
N ASP A 563 -39.34 -20.64 -15.81
CA ASP A 563 -38.37 -20.36 -14.75
C ASP A 563 -37.00 -20.94 -15.14
N VAL A 564 -35.97 -20.10 -15.15
CA VAL A 564 -34.59 -20.45 -15.48
C VAL A 564 -33.78 -20.48 -14.20
N HIS A 565 -33.42 -21.68 -13.75
CA HIS A 565 -32.57 -21.88 -12.58
C HIS A 565 -31.10 -21.90 -13.00
N ILE A 566 -30.28 -21.06 -12.37
CA ILE A 566 -28.83 -21.01 -12.56
C ILE A 566 -28.16 -21.36 -11.23
N GLN A 567 -27.19 -22.27 -11.26
CA GLN A 567 -26.42 -22.67 -10.08
C GLN A 567 -24.92 -22.60 -10.36
N PHE A 568 -24.23 -21.76 -9.59
CA PHE A 568 -22.77 -21.77 -9.49
C PHE A 568 -22.37 -22.85 -8.47
N VAL A 569 -21.80 -23.94 -8.95
CA VAL A 569 -21.57 -25.14 -8.15
C VAL A 569 -20.46 -24.89 -7.13
N GLN A 570 -20.82 -24.93 -5.84
CA GLN A 570 -19.93 -24.77 -4.67
C GLN A 570 -18.97 -23.56 -4.76
N ALA A 571 -19.50 -22.34 -4.96
CA ALA A 571 -18.71 -21.11 -4.98
C ALA A 571 -17.82 -20.87 -3.73
N GLY A 572 -18.08 -21.59 -2.63
CA GLY A 572 -17.36 -21.45 -1.36
C GLY A 572 -17.92 -20.31 -0.51
N GLU A 573 -17.38 -20.13 0.69
CA GLU A 573 -17.91 -19.16 1.67
C GLU A 573 -17.74 -17.69 1.23
N GLY A 574 -16.86 -17.41 0.24
CA GLY A 574 -16.65 -16.09 -0.34
C GLY A 574 -17.65 -15.67 -1.43
N GLY A 575 -18.46 -16.62 -1.94
CA GLY A 575 -19.44 -16.37 -3.00
C GLY A 575 -18.86 -16.17 -4.41
N VAL A 576 -19.71 -15.70 -5.33
CA VAL A 576 -19.33 -15.36 -6.71
C VAL A 576 -19.35 -13.84 -6.88
N ASP A 577 -18.28 -13.29 -7.48
CA ASP A 577 -18.08 -11.85 -7.62
C ASP A 577 -17.58 -11.49 -9.03
N GLY A 578 -17.84 -10.25 -9.44
CA GLY A 578 -17.54 -9.75 -10.78
C GLY A 578 -18.39 -10.38 -11.90
N ASP A 579 -18.15 -9.91 -13.12
CA ASP A 579 -18.92 -10.20 -14.34
C ASP A 579 -18.30 -11.28 -15.24
N SER A 580 -17.09 -11.76 -14.91
CA SER A 580 -16.25 -12.59 -15.80
C SER A 580 -16.76 -14.02 -16.08
N ALA A 581 -17.94 -14.37 -15.56
CA ALA A 581 -18.70 -15.58 -15.87
C ALA A 581 -19.91 -15.32 -16.79
N SER A 582 -20.08 -14.12 -17.33
CA SER A 582 -21.27 -13.76 -18.13
C SER A 582 -21.45 -14.65 -19.36
N ILE A 583 -20.38 -14.93 -20.12
CA ILE A 583 -20.46 -15.85 -21.27
C ILE A 583 -20.73 -17.31 -20.84
N THR A 584 -20.27 -17.69 -19.64
CA THR A 584 -20.52 -19.00 -19.03
C THR A 584 -22.00 -19.18 -18.72
N VAL A 585 -22.63 -18.18 -18.08
CA VAL A 585 -24.07 -18.19 -17.77
C VAL A 585 -24.90 -18.13 -19.06
N ALA A 586 -24.53 -17.29 -20.02
CA ALA A 586 -25.23 -17.19 -21.30
C ALA A 586 -25.20 -18.53 -22.06
N THR A 587 -24.04 -19.19 -22.14
CA THR A 587 -23.90 -20.49 -22.79
C THR A 587 -24.70 -21.59 -22.07
N ALA A 588 -24.63 -21.63 -20.73
CA ALA A 588 -25.39 -22.60 -19.93
C ALA A 588 -26.90 -22.46 -20.16
N VAL A 589 -27.43 -21.23 -20.10
CA VAL A 589 -28.87 -21.00 -20.25
C VAL A 589 -29.34 -21.21 -21.69
N ILE A 590 -28.57 -20.79 -22.71
CA ILE A 590 -28.92 -21.03 -24.11
C ILE A 590 -28.94 -22.54 -24.41
N SER A 591 -27.97 -23.29 -23.90
CA SER A 591 -27.96 -24.75 -23.97
C SER A 591 -29.20 -25.38 -23.32
N ALA A 592 -29.58 -24.93 -22.12
CA ALA A 592 -30.74 -25.45 -21.40
C ALA A 592 -32.11 -25.03 -21.98
N ILE A 593 -32.15 -23.97 -22.80
CA ILE A 593 -33.35 -23.55 -23.55
C ILE A 593 -33.50 -24.36 -24.85
N GLU A 594 -32.41 -24.52 -25.60
CA GLU A 594 -32.42 -25.13 -26.95
C GLU A 594 -32.19 -26.66 -26.92
N ASP A 595 -31.98 -27.26 -25.73
CA ASP A 595 -31.61 -28.67 -25.49
C ASP A 595 -30.32 -29.13 -26.22
N VAL A 596 -29.41 -28.20 -26.52
CA VAL A 596 -28.15 -28.48 -27.23
C VAL A 596 -27.01 -28.71 -26.24
N PRO A 597 -26.33 -29.87 -26.23
CA PRO A 597 -25.29 -30.18 -25.25
C PRO A 597 -23.98 -29.39 -25.48
N ILE A 598 -23.31 -29.08 -24.38
CA ILE A 598 -22.03 -28.34 -24.33
C ILE A 598 -20.88 -29.32 -24.11
N LYS A 599 -19.79 -29.15 -24.85
CA LYS A 599 -18.54 -29.92 -24.71
C LYS A 599 -17.95 -29.71 -23.31
N GLN A 600 -17.63 -30.79 -22.59
CA GLN A 600 -17.14 -30.68 -21.21
C GLN A 600 -15.61 -30.61 -21.07
N ASN A 601 -14.84 -30.93 -22.11
CA ASN A 601 -13.38 -30.75 -22.15
C ASN A 601 -12.93 -29.27 -22.24
N LEU A 602 -13.90 -28.37 -22.42
CA LEU A 602 -13.79 -26.93 -22.57
C LEU A 602 -13.92 -26.18 -21.24
N ALA A 603 -13.23 -25.04 -21.13
CA ALA A 603 -13.46 -23.98 -20.15
C ALA A 603 -13.77 -22.63 -20.81
N MET A 604 -14.39 -21.68 -20.10
CA MET A 604 -14.53 -20.30 -20.62
C MET A 604 -14.57 -19.20 -19.55
N THR A 605 -14.10 -18.01 -19.91
CA THR A 605 -14.26 -16.77 -19.13
C THR A 605 -14.49 -15.58 -20.06
N GLY A 606 -15.30 -14.62 -19.61
CA GLY A 606 -15.63 -13.42 -20.38
C GLY A 606 -16.80 -12.68 -19.77
N SER A 607 -16.68 -11.36 -19.71
CA SER A 607 -17.83 -10.47 -19.49
C SER A 607 -18.62 -10.32 -20.81
N LEU A 608 -19.86 -9.85 -20.75
CA LEU A 608 -20.76 -9.83 -21.90
C LEU A 608 -21.63 -8.58 -21.94
N SER A 609 -21.51 -7.81 -23.02
CA SER A 609 -22.38 -6.67 -23.32
C SER A 609 -23.79 -7.13 -23.68
N VAL A 610 -24.81 -6.32 -23.34
CA VAL A 610 -26.23 -6.53 -23.74
C VAL A 610 -26.49 -6.49 -25.27
N ARG A 611 -25.44 -6.29 -26.08
CA ARG A 611 -25.47 -6.45 -27.53
C ARG A 611 -25.01 -7.84 -27.98
N GLY A 612 -24.12 -8.48 -27.23
CA GLY A 612 -23.47 -9.76 -27.56
C GLY A 612 -21.94 -9.70 -27.55
N ASP A 613 -21.35 -8.51 -27.43
CA ASP A 613 -19.89 -8.28 -27.45
C ASP A 613 -19.22 -8.90 -26.20
N VAL A 614 -18.16 -9.69 -26.39
CA VAL A 614 -17.38 -10.31 -25.29
C VAL A 614 -16.36 -9.31 -24.77
N LEU A 615 -16.39 -9.06 -23.47
CA LEU A 615 -15.61 -8.01 -22.80
C LEU A 615 -14.45 -8.60 -21.99
N PRO A 616 -13.31 -7.89 -21.90
CA PRO A 616 -12.11 -8.36 -21.20
C PRO A 616 -12.32 -8.57 -19.70
N VAL A 617 -11.52 -9.44 -19.11
CA VAL A 617 -11.62 -9.89 -17.72
C VAL A 617 -10.25 -9.91 -17.04
N GLY A 618 -10.25 -9.71 -15.71
CA GLY A 618 -9.04 -9.87 -14.91
C GLY A 618 -8.57 -11.34 -14.80
N GLY A 619 -7.25 -11.50 -14.63
CA GLY A 619 -6.61 -12.77 -14.26
C GLY A 619 -6.61 -13.86 -15.33
N VAL A 620 -6.65 -13.50 -16.62
CA VAL A 620 -6.81 -14.47 -17.74
C VAL A 620 -5.76 -15.59 -17.70
N THR A 621 -4.48 -15.27 -17.46
CA THR A 621 -3.38 -16.24 -17.35
C THR A 621 -3.63 -17.29 -16.26
N HIS A 622 -3.94 -16.85 -15.03
CA HIS A 622 -4.22 -17.77 -13.92
C HIS A 622 -5.47 -18.63 -14.18
N LYS A 623 -6.47 -18.09 -14.89
CA LYS A 623 -7.68 -18.82 -15.31
C LYS A 623 -7.37 -19.91 -16.37
N ILE A 624 -6.55 -19.61 -17.38
CA ILE A 624 -6.11 -20.59 -18.39
C ILE A 624 -5.37 -21.75 -17.72
N GLU A 625 -4.42 -21.45 -16.83
CA GLU A 625 -3.68 -22.48 -16.11
C GLU A 625 -4.57 -23.31 -15.19
N ALA A 626 -5.61 -22.73 -14.59
CA ALA A 626 -6.58 -23.47 -13.80
C ALA A 626 -7.39 -24.47 -14.64
N ALA A 627 -7.68 -24.16 -15.91
CA ALA A 627 -8.29 -25.08 -16.87
C ALA A 627 -7.31 -26.21 -17.23
N ALA A 628 -6.07 -25.89 -17.60
CA ALA A 628 -5.02 -26.87 -17.93
C ALA A 628 -4.72 -27.81 -16.75
N LYS A 629 -4.48 -27.26 -15.55
CA LYS A 629 -4.34 -28.01 -14.28
C LYS A 629 -5.54 -28.91 -14.00
N SER A 630 -6.75 -28.54 -14.43
CA SER A 630 -7.96 -29.33 -14.27
C SER A 630 -8.15 -30.43 -15.32
N GLY A 631 -7.28 -30.49 -16.35
CA GLY A 631 -7.38 -31.45 -17.44
C GLY A 631 -8.47 -31.09 -18.46
N LEU A 632 -8.68 -29.79 -18.69
CA LEU A 632 -9.48 -29.23 -19.77
C LEU A 632 -8.52 -28.83 -20.90
N ASP A 633 -8.82 -29.24 -22.14
CA ASP A 633 -7.93 -29.14 -23.30
C ASP A 633 -8.21 -27.89 -24.18
N THR A 634 -9.30 -27.17 -23.89
CA THR A 634 -9.76 -26.01 -24.66
C THR A 634 -10.18 -24.89 -23.71
N VAL A 635 -9.81 -23.64 -23.97
CA VAL A 635 -10.30 -22.47 -23.23
C VAL A 635 -10.72 -21.31 -24.13
N ILE A 636 -11.93 -20.80 -23.92
CA ILE A 636 -12.42 -19.59 -24.58
C ILE A 636 -12.12 -18.36 -23.71
N ILE A 637 -11.48 -17.35 -24.31
CA ILE A 637 -11.14 -16.07 -23.67
C ILE A 637 -11.60 -14.87 -24.52
N PRO A 638 -11.76 -13.66 -23.96
CA PRO A 638 -12.01 -12.46 -24.75
C PRO A 638 -10.81 -12.16 -25.66
N GLU A 639 -11.05 -11.82 -26.94
CA GLU A 639 -9.99 -11.45 -27.89
C GLU A 639 -9.12 -10.30 -27.36
N ALA A 640 -9.74 -9.34 -26.66
CA ALA A 640 -9.06 -8.24 -25.98
C ALA A 640 -8.01 -8.70 -24.96
N ASN A 641 -8.16 -9.88 -24.35
CA ASN A 641 -7.19 -10.45 -23.39
C ASN A 641 -6.13 -11.35 -24.03
N THR A 642 -6.18 -11.64 -25.34
CA THR A 642 -5.13 -12.41 -26.05
C THR A 642 -3.74 -11.83 -25.81
N GLN A 643 -3.68 -10.53 -25.53
CA GLN A 643 -2.45 -9.80 -25.24
C GLN A 643 -1.91 -10.06 -23.81
N ASP A 644 -2.76 -10.36 -22.84
CA ASP A 644 -2.38 -10.50 -21.42
C ASP A 644 -2.05 -11.96 -21.02
N VAL A 645 -2.11 -12.89 -21.98
CA VAL A 645 -1.77 -14.31 -21.79
C VAL A 645 -0.27 -14.45 -21.60
N MET A 646 0.15 -14.97 -20.44
CA MET A 646 1.54 -15.19 -20.04
C MET A 646 1.67 -16.47 -19.20
N ILE A 647 1.15 -17.58 -19.75
CA ILE A 647 1.19 -18.90 -19.10
C ILE A 647 2.63 -19.45 -19.04
N GLU A 648 2.91 -20.31 -18.07
CA GLU A 648 4.23 -20.98 -17.99
C GLU A 648 4.35 -22.09 -19.04
N ASP A 649 5.57 -22.35 -19.53
CA ASP A 649 5.92 -23.33 -20.57
C ASP A 649 5.28 -24.72 -20.34
N GLU A 650 5.05 -25.11 -19.08
CA GLU A 650 4.43 -26.40 -18.72
C GLU A 650 2.94 -26.50 -19.08
N TYR A 651 2.26 -25.39 -19.42
CA TYR A 651 0.83 -25.34 -19.76
C TYR A 651 0.56 -25.09 -21.27
N GLU A 652 1.53 -24.65 -22.07
CA GLU A 652 1.30 -24.33 -23.49
C GLU A 652 0.85 -25.55 -24.30
N ASP A 653 1.52 -26.69 -24.14
CA ASP A 653 1.17 -27.97 -24.77
C ASP A 653 -0.09 -28.63 -24.17
N MET A 654 -0.69 -28.06 -23.10
CA MET A 654 -1.82 -28.65 -22.39
C MET A 654 -3.19 -28.10 -22.81
N ILE A 655 -3.27 -26.91 -23.42
CA ILE A 655 -4.57 -26.24 -23.65
C ILE A 655 -4.61 -25.35 -24.90
N GLU A 656 -5.61 -25.56 -25.77
CA GLU A 656 -5.89 -24.70 -26.92
C GLU A 656 -6.64 -23.43 -26.47
N ILE A 657 -6.06 -22.26 -26.74
CA ILE A 657 -6.62 -20.95 -26.36
C ILE A 657 -7.37 -20.37 -27.56
N ILE A 658 -8.67 -20.18 -27.41
CA ILE A 658 -9.57 -19.69 -28.45
C ILE A 658 -10.05 -18.27 -28.09
N PRO A 659 -9.48 -17.21 -28.69
CA PRO A 659 -9.95 -15.84 -28.50
C PRO A 659 -11.26 -15.61 -29.26
N VAL A 660 -12.20 -14.88 -28.65
CA VAL A 660 -13.50 -14.53 -29.24
C VAL A 660 -13.89 -13.07 -29.00
N SER A 661 -14.58 -12.48 -29.98
CA SER A 661 -15.11 -11.12 -29.99
C SER A 661 -16.59 -11.05 -29.57
N HIS A 662 -17.38 -12.10 -29.86
CA HIS A 662 -18.84 -12.07 -29.75
C HIS A 662 -19.45 -13.41 -29.32
N ILE A 663 -20.57 -13.37 -28.58
CA ILE A 663 -21.23 -14.55 -27.99
C ILE A 663 -21.59 -15.66 -29.00
N SER A 664 -21.82 -15.31 -30.27
CA SER A 664 -22.05 -16.30 -31.34
C SER A 664 -20.85 -17.22 -31.58
N GLU A 665 -19.63 -16.73 -31.39
CA GLU A 665 -18.39 -17.50 -31.54
C GLU A 665 -18.20 -18.43 -30.33
N VAL A 666 -18.51 -17.95 -29.12
CA VAL A 666 -18.55 -18.77 -27.89
C VAL A 666 -19.43 -20.00 -28.11
N LEU A 667 -20.66 -19.80 -28.60
CA LEU A 667 -21.63 -20.88 -28.83
C LEU A 667 -21.19 -21.84 -29.96
N GLU A 668 -20.57 -21.33 -31.02
CA GLU A 668 -20.03 -22.12 -32.13
C GLU A 668 -18.88 -23.03 -31.71
N VAL A 669 -18.03 -22.58 -30.79
CA VAL A 669 -16.96 -23.38 -30.20
C VAL A 669 -17.51 -24.33 -29.13
N ALA A 670 -18.45 -23.89 -28.29
CA ALA A 670 -18.87 -24.62 -27.09
C ALA A 670 -19.89 -25.74 -27.30
N LEU A 671 -20.81 -25.59 -28.26
CA LEU A 671 -21.87 -26.56 -28.48
C LEU A 671 -21.37 -27.78 -29.27
N ALA A 672 -21.86 -28.96 -28.92
CA ALA A 672 -21.40 -30.25 -29.46
C ALA A 672 -22.18 -30.72 -30.71
N GLY A 673 -23.21 -30.00 -31.14
CA GLY A 673 -24.02 -30.35 -32.31
C GLY A 673 -24.61 -29.13 -33.02
N GLU A 674 -25.11 -29.35 -34.24
CA GLU A 674 -25.95 -28.37 -34.94
C GLU A 674 -27.29 -28.25 -34.20
N ALA A 675 -27.65 -27.02 -33.81
CA ALA A 675 -28.98 -26.71 -33.28
C ALA A 675 -30.05 -26.84 -34.39
N GLU A 676 -31.34 -26.89 -34.02
CA GLU A 676 -32.40 -26.91 -35.03
C GLU A 676 -32.38 -25.62 -35.88
N LYS A 677 -32.91 -25.72 -37.12
CA LYS A 677 -32.94 -24.57 -38.04
C LYS A 677 -33.90 -23.51 -37.53
N ASP A 678 -33.47 -22.25 -37.60
CA ASP A 678 -34.10 -21.09 -36.91
C ASP A 678 -33.93 -21.11 -35.38
N SER A 679 -32.95 -21.86 -34.84
CA SER A 679 -32.49 -21.78 -33.44
C SER A 679 -32.07 -20.36 -33.02
N LEU A 680 -31.99 -20.15 -31.71
CA LEU A 680 -31.43 -18.93 -31.10
C LEU A 680 -29.96 -18.74 -31.53
N VAL A 681 -29.23 -19.85 -31.72
CA VAL A 681 -27.86 -19.88 -32.25
C VAL A 681 -27.78 -19.36 -33.69
N ASP A 682 -28.64 -19.86 -34.60
CA ASP A 682 -28.74 -19.36 -35.97
C ASP A 682 -29.09 -17.85 -35.99
N ARG A 683 -30.05 -17.44 -35.18
CA ARG A 683 -30.51 -16.05 -35.11
C ARG A 683 -29.42 -15.10 -34.59
N LEU A 684 -28.64 -15.49 -33.57
CA LEU A 684 -27.45 -14.77 -33.13
C LEU A 684 -26.41 -14.64 -34.26
N LYS A 685 -26.00 -15.74 -34.89
CA LYS A 685 -25.04 -15.72 -36.02
C LYS A 685 -25.51 -14.82 -37.17
N SER A 686 -26.82 -14.82 -37.46
CA SER A 686 -27.44 -13.98 -38.50
C SER A 686 -27.36 -12.46 -38.23
N ILE A 687 -27.06 -12.07 -36.98
CA ILE A 687 -26.88 -10.69 -36.55
C ILE A 687 -25.39 -10.34 -36.53
N THR A 688 -24.52 -11.22 -36.02
CA THR A 688 -23.06 -11.01 -36.06
C THR A 688 -22.56 -10.78 -37.48
N GLY A 689 -23.01 -11.61 -38.44
CA GLY A 689 -22.65 -11.43 -39.86
C GLY A 689 -23.06 -10.07 -40.42
N LYS A 690 -24.26 -9.56 -40.05
CA LYS A 690 -24.74 -8.24 -40.47
C LYS A 690 -24.07 -7.07 -39.76
N ALA A 691 -23.51 -7.30 -38.56
CA ALA A 691 -22.73 -6.31 -37.83
C ALA A 691 -21.32 -6.18 -38.41
N LEU A 692 -20.65 -7.31 -38.65
CA LEU A 692 -19.32 -7.38 -39.29
C LEU A 692 -19.33 -6.80 -40.71
N ASP A 693 -20.32 -7.15 -41.55
CA ASP A 693 -20.53 -6.55 -42.87
C ASP A 693 -20.68 -5.01 -42.81
N HIS A 694 -21.13 -4.47 -41.68
CA HIS A 694 -21.37 -3.03 -41.50
C HIS A 694 -20.11 -2.24 -41.12
N GLU A 695 -19.09 -2.87 -40.53
CA GLU A 695 -17.85 -2.21 -40.12
C GLU A 695 -16.83 -2.13 -41.27
N VAL A 696 -16.81 -3.14 -42.15
CA VAL A 696 -16.01 -3.14 -43.42
C VAL A 696 -16.39 -1.97 -44.35
N GLY A 697 -17.53 -1.29 -44.10
CA GLY A 697 -18.00 -0.13 -44.85
C GLY A 697 -17.44 1.24 -44.43
N ARG A 698 -16.59 1.35 -43.39
CA ARG A 698 -16.10 2.67 -42.91
C ARG A 698 -14.82 3.14 -43.63
N GLN A 699 -14.88 4.38 -44.11
CA GLN A 699 -13.83 5.00 -44.93
C GLN A 699 -12.57 5.33 -44.13
N SER A 700 -11.42 5.27 -44.82
CA SER A 700 -10.14 5.79 -44.33
C SER A 700 -10.18 7.32 -44.16
N GLY A 701 -10.59 7.79 -42.98
CA GLY A 701 -10.61 9.20 -42.60
C GLY A 701 -9.64 9.49 -41.45
N SER A 702 -8.43 9.93 -41.78
CA SER A 702 -7.42 10.34 -40.79
C SER A 702 -7.88 11.58 -40.00
N PRO A 703 -7.95 11.53 -38.65
CA PRO A 703 -8.30 12.71 -37.87
C PRO A 703 -7.13 13.72 -37.86
N SER A 704 -7.41 14.96 -38.23
CA SER A 704 -6.49 16.09 -38.04
C SER A 704 -6.56 16.60 -36.59
N PRO A 705 -5.43 16.91 -35.93
CA PRO A 705 -5.42 17.32 -34.53
C PRO A 705 -5.98 18.73 -34.29
N GLN A 706 -6.57 18.91 -33.11
CA GLN A 706 -6.82 20.18 -32.41
C GLN A 706 -6.43 20.01 -30.95
#